data_AF-A0A1G2YR74-F1
#
_entry.id   AF-A0A1G2YR74-F1
#
_cell.length_a   1.000
_cell.length_b   1.000
_cell.length_c   1.000
_cell.angle_alpha   90.00
_cell.angle_beta   90.00
_cell.angle_gamma   90.00
#
_symmetry.space_group_name_H-M   'P 1'
#
loop_
_entity.id
_entity.type
_entity.pdbx_description
1 polymer ?
#
loop_
_entity_poly.entity_id
_entity_poly.type
_entity_poly.pdbx_seq_one_letter_code
_entity_poly.pdbx_strand_id
1 'polypeptide(L)'
;MVVIDKNKNVLSKAYLMTAGRPLEAVKKGLQMSASEIGNKVNIRGAATTGSGRYLTGDFLGADIVINEITAQAAGAAVVCPEVDTIFEIGGQDSKFISLKDGVVIDFEMNHACAAGTGSFLEEQAEKLGINIKDEFASLAFQSKAPIKLGERCTVFMESDLLDYQQQGAETKDLVAGLAYSIVTNYLNRVVGRRKLGDNICFQGGTAFNKAVWAAFEKIVGKPIRVPDHHEVTGALGAAVIAKAKTQGKCKFRGFENLVNIKYDVESFVCEHCSNNCEIKKVTLPDCEPLYYGSRCDRYNISRTKKQKKTAAAFEYRNQMMRQFAKLDDAAHPKRKEKIGIPMSLVNWQYLPLMSIFFKNLGFEPYVTPSTNRLTAKKGVDAVTAEQCFPIKVAFGHIVQLLEERVNYIFLPSIVSLENTFDTNKATKLCPYVQSLPYQARAAFAGKLGKTKLLTPVIRLGNGRKELLKSFKTIAAQLKVKSSLVENALDNAMAAQQNFENSLIQKGKEILSSIGDNGRLFVLIGRPYNSCDPQINLQLADKLSAMGIDVLPLDMLPLADAPIEDIDFHSSIYWGLGQKILRGAELIKNDKRLFAVYLSNFSCGPDSFLESFFRSISAEKPSLFLELDEHSADAGLVTRLEAFFESLNHYQPSLAKANINTVAEKSTHHRKLYIPYMGDCSYGMASTFKSLGKEAEVMKSADEQGLILGRKFSTGKECLPCTITIGDMLMTTQRKDFDPAKSAFLMPSASGPCRFGVYNCMQKLVLKYAGLQDVPIFAPNQDTKFYNEIAGSIGEKSWKLMLDAWTSMVGIDLMGKVKLKAKSHSNHKPEIQKLYDQWLNVWLKNTEANGSIASKKKIMAEYAQKFSQLTNPAISKPRIAIVGEIYVRTHQFANNYIIDRLEELGAACSLAPLAEWVYYTNYMRTLGAKRAGQHWYYLVNIVQDFVQHYVEKTLAAPLEKKFGTIAEHDIKSVLRLGQKYIDISFEGEAVLSVSKIIEYYHQGCAGVINVMPFTCMPSTIVSSIIPQISKDCGNMPILNISFDGTEDVTFATRLEAFYQQCFQRAKTLPTLTTSTISATS
;
A
#
# COMPACT_ATOMS: atom_id res chain seq x y z
N MET A 1 -35.33 9.53 -12.87
CA MET A 1 -36.71 9.04 -12.62
C MET A 1 -37.21 8.37 -13.88
N VAL A 2 -37.96 7.27 -13.77
CA VAL A 2 -38.53 6.53 -14.89
C VAL A 2 -39.91 6.01 -14.51
N VAL A 3 -40.86 6.04 -15.45
CA VAL A 3 -42.15 5.35 -15.35
C VAL A 3 -42.25 4.33 -16.47
N ILE A 4 -42.65 3.10 -16.14
CA ILE A 4 -42.77 2.00 -17.10
C ILE A 4 -44.18 1.42 -17.15
N ASP A 5 -44.51 0.81 -18.29
CA ASP A 5 -45.74 0.02 -18.45
C ASP A 5 -45.59 -1.45 -18.00
N LYS A 6 -46.66 -2.24 -18.19
CA LYS A 6 -46.68 -3.68 -17.86
C LYS A 6 -45.71 -4.53 -18.69
N ASN A 7 -45.29 -4.05 -19.85
CA ASN A 7 -44.36 -4.69 -20.78
C ASN A 7 -42.91 -4.20 -20.59
N LYS A 8 -42.65 -3.37 -19.58
CA LYS A 8 -41.35 -2.74 -19.26
C LYS A 8 -40.93 -1.64 -20.26
N ASN A 9 -41.85 -1.12 -21.07
CA ASN A 9 -41.56 0.02 -21.93
C ASN A 9 -41.48 1.31 -21.11
N VAL A 10 -40.52 2.19 -21.41
CA VAL A 10 -40.38 3.50 -20.77
C VAL A 10 -41.45 4.45 -21.31
N LEU A 11 -42.32 4.95 -20.43
CA LEU A 11 -43.38 5.91 -20.76
C LEU A 11 -42.96 7.37 -20.53
N SER A 12 -42.13 7.60 -19.51
CA SER A 12 -41.59 8.92 -19.17
C SER A 12 -40.26 8.75 -18.45
N LYS A 13 -39.33 9.68 -18.66
CA LYS A 13 -38.02 9.72 -17.99
C LYS A 13 -37.61 11.15 -17.65
N ALA A 14 -36.93 11.32 -16.53
CA ALA A 14 -36.30 12.59 -16.16
C ALA A 14 -34.92 12.35 -15.56
N TYR A 15 -33.91 13.05 -16.10
CA TYR A 15 -32.53 13.05 -15.62
C TYR A 15 -32.12 14.50 -15.33
N LEU A 16 -31.85 14.80 -14.06
CA LEU A 16 -31.63 16.16 -13.57
C LEU A 16 -30.46 16.18 -12.59
N MET A 17 -29.67 17.26 -12.62
CA MET A 17 -28.65 17.50 -11.61
C MET A 17 -29.28 17.89 -10.29
N THR A 18 -28.77 17.32 -9.19
CA THR A 18 -29.28 17.64 -7.84
C THR A 18 -28.84 19.03 -7.38
N ALA A 19 -27.66 19.51 -7.80
CA ALA A 19 -27.07 20.79 -7.39
C ALA A 19 -27.15 21.04 -5.87
N GLY A 20 -26.90 19.99 -5.06
CA GLY A 20 -27.01 20.03 -3.60
C GLY A 20 -28.43 20.13 -3.04
N ARG A 21 -29.47 20.08 -3.89
CA ARG A 21 -30.90 20.21 -3.55
C ARG A 21 -31.69 18.98 -4.07
N PRO A 22 -31.50 17.79 -3.45
CA PRO A 22 -32.04 16.54 -3.97
C PRO A 22 -33.58 16.51 -4.04
N LEU A 23 -34.30 17.06 -3.05
CA LEU A 23 -35.76 17.07 -3.04
C LEU A 23 -36.37 17.98 -4.12
N GLU A 24 -35.74 19.13 -4.39
CA GLU A 24 -36.17 20.02 -5.48
C GLU A 24 -35.98 19.34 -6.85
N ALA A 25 -34.86 18.64 -7.05
CA ALA A 25 -34.64 17.87 -8.26
C ALA A 25 -35.67 16.74 -8.42
N VAL A 26 -36.02 16.04 -7.33
CA VAL A 26 -37.08 15.03 -7.34
C VAL A 26 -38.44 15.65 -7.67
N LYS A 27 -38.81 16.78 -7.06
CA LYS A 27 -40.05 17.51 -7.37
C LYS A 27 -40.12 17.92 -8.83
N LYS A 28 -39.05 18.51 -9.36
CA LYS A 28 -38.99 18.91 -10.77
C LYS A 28 -39.12 17.70 -11.69
N GLY A 29 -38.47 16.57 -11.37
CA GLY A 29 -38.61 15.32 -12.12
C GLY A 29 -40.03 14.75 -12.08
N LEU A 30 -40.71 14.84 -10.92
CA LEU A 30 -42.13 14.47 -10.79
C LEU A 30 -43.03 15.39 -11.58
N GLN A 31 -42.79 16.71 -11.57
CA GLN A 31 -43.55 17.69 -12.36
C GLN A 31 -43.46 17.37 -13.86
N MET A 32 -42.24 17.10 -14.35
CA MET A 32 -42.02 16.70 -15.74
C MET A 32 -42.81 15.43 -16.07
N SER A 33 -42.68 14.38 -15.26
CA SER A 33 -43.40 13.12 -15.47
C SER A 33 -44.93 13.28 -15.38
N ALA A 34 -45.40 14.10 -14.44
CA ALA A 34 -46.82 14.38 -14.26
C ALA A 34 -47.41 15.13 -15.46
N SER A 35 -46.67 16.08 -16.02
CA SER A 35 -47.09 16.83 -17.22
C SER A 35 -47.19 15.93 -18.46
N GLU A 36 -46.33 14.92 -18.58
CA GLU A 36 -46.32 14.00 -19.72
C GLU A 36 -47.43 12.93 -19.60
N ILE A 37 -47.55 12.30 -18.42
CA ILE A 37 -48.33 11.07 -18.24
C ILE A 37 -49.23 11.03 -17.00
N GLY A 38 -49.21 12.03 -16.11
CA GLY A 38 -49.82 11.98 -14.78
C GLY A 38 -51.30 11.59 -14.75
N ASN A 39 -52.11 12.16 -15.67
CA ASN A 39 -53.54 11.86 -15.76
C ASN A 39 -53.87 10.62 -16.62
N LYS A 40 -52.84 9.99 -17.20
CA LYS A 40 -52.98 8.87 -18.14
C LYS A 40 -52.59 7.52 -17.53
N VAL A 41 -51.97 7.50 -16.34
CA VAL A 41 -51.43 6.29 -15.72
C VAL A 41 -51.83 6.16 -14.27
N ASN A 42 -51.99 4.92 -13.80
CA ASN A 42 -52.13 4.59 -12.39
C ASN A 42 -50.86 3.89 -11.90
N ILE A 43 -50.16 4.51 -10.95
CA ILE A 43 -48.93 3.93 -10.37
C ILE A 43 -49.30 2.74 -9.47
N ARG A 44 -48.82 1.55 -9.86
CA ARG A 44 -49.06 0.28 -9.14
C ARG A 44 -47.93 -0.12 -8.19
N GLY A 45 -46.76 0.51 -8.34
CA GLY A 45 -45.61 0.31 -7.47
C GLY A 45 -44.61 1.43 -7.65
N ALA A 46 -43.95 1.83 -6.57
CA ALA A 46 -42.91 2.83 -6.56
C ALA A 46 -41.67 2.29 -5.84
N ALA A 47 -40.49 2.50 -6.44
CA ALA A 47 -39.23 2.19 -5.79
C ALA A 47 -38.23 3.33 -5.95
N THR A 48 -37.25 3.35 -5.05
CA THR A 48 -36.15 4.33 -5.05
C THR A 48 -34.80 3.62 -4.95
N THR A 49 -33.78 4.23 -5.54
CA THR A 49 -32.41 3.71 -5.58
C THR A 49 -31.38 4.86 -5.60
N GLY A 50 -30.09 4.53 -5.62
CA GLY A 50 -28.97 5.49 -5.55
C GLY A 50 -28.63 5.93 -4.13
N SER A 51 -27.73 6.91 -4.02
CA SER A 51 -27.22 7.44 -2.74
C SER A 51 -28.29 8.15 -1.89
N GLY A 52 -29.27 8.81 -2.53
CA GLY A 52 -30.39 9.50 -1.87
C GLY A 52 -31.65 8.65 -1.68
N ARG A 53 -31.57 7.33 -1.84
CA ARG A 53 -32.75 6.43 -1.91
C ARG A 53 -33.67 6.49 -0.70
N TYR A 54 -33.12 6.56 0.52
CA TYR A 54 -33.92 6.57 1.74
C TYR A 54 -34.72 7.88 1.87
N LEU A 55 -34.05 9.02 1.73
CA LEU A 55 -34.68 10.34 1.73
C LEU A 55 -35.77 10.45 0.66
N THR A 56 -35.46 10.00 -0.56
CA THR A 56 -36.39 10.04 -1.69
C THR A 56 -37.55 9.06 -1.47
N GLY A 57 -37.27 7.89 -0.89
CA GLY A 57 -38.26 6.87 -0.61
C GLY A 57 -39.30 7.35 0.40
N ASP A 58 -38.84 7.96 1.50
CA ASP A 58 -39.72 8.56 2.51
C ASP A 58 -40.54 9.72 1.92
N PHE A 59 -39.92 10.56 1.08
CA PHE A 59 -40.61 11.67 0.40
C PHE A 59 -41.70 11.17 -0.54
N LEU A 60 -41.40 10.20 -1.43
CA LEU A 60 -42.32 9.67 -2.44
C LEU A 60 -43.41 8.74 -1.87
N GLY A 61 -43.16 8.13 -0.71
CA GLY A 61 -43.91 6.96 -0.27
C GLY A 61 -43.56 5.72 -1.10
N ALA A 62 -42.27 5.43 -1.28
CA ALA A 62 -41.84 4.26 -2.04
C ALA A 62 -42.26 2.96 -1.34
N ASP A 63 -42.74 2.00 -2.13
CA ASP A 63 -43.02 0.65 -1.63
C ASP A 63 -41.73 -0.10 -1.29
N ILE A 64 -40.68 0.15 -2.08
CA ILE A 64 -39.39 -0.55 -2.00
C ILE A 64 -38.23 0.45 -2.12
N VAL A 65 -37.23 0.29 -1.26
CA VAL A 65 -35.96 1.00 -1.36
C VAL A 65 -34.88 -0.03 -1.71
N ILE A 66 -34.20 0.16 -2.83
CA ILE A 66 -33.30 -0.84 -3.44
C ILE A 66 -31.91 -0.23 -3.57
N ASN A 67 -30.85 -0.99 -3.28
CA ASN A 67 -29.49 -0.52 -3.55
C ASN A 67 -29.24 -0.34 -5.06
N GLU A 68 -28.22 0.44 -5.38
CA GLU A 68 -27.95 0.82 -6.75
C GLU A 68 -27.40 -0.32 -7.60
N ILE A 69 -26.58 -1.22 -7.06
CA ILE A 69 -25.99 -2.34 -7.80
C ILE A 69 -27.09 -3.24 -8.37
N THR A 70 -28.04 -3.64 -7.52
CA THR A 70 -29.17 -4.48 -7.92
C THR A 70 -30.08 -3.76 -8.91
N ALA A 71 -30.32 -2.46 -8.70
CA ALA A 71 -31.13 -1.67 -9.61
C ALA A 71 -30.46 -1.51 -10.99
N GLN A 72 -29.15 -1.27 -11.03
CA GLN A 72 -28.37 -1.17 -12.26
C GLN A 72 -28.33 -2.50 -13.01
N ALA A 73 -28.09 -3.61 -12.32
CA ALA A 73 -28.12 -4.96 -12.89
C ALA A 73 -29.48 -5.31 -13.51
N ALA A 74 -30.57 -5.07 -12.76
CA ALA A 74 -31.92 -5.32 -13.25
C ALA A 74 -32.28 -4.43 -14.44
N GLY A 75 -31.83 -3.18 -14.45
CA GLY A 75 -32.02 -2.26 -15.58
C GLY A 75 -31.28 -2.73 -16.83
N ALA A 76 -30.01 -3.09 -16.69
CA ALA A 76 -29.18 -3.60 -17.78
C ALA A 76 -29.75 -4.89 -18.37
N ALA A 77 -30.19 -5.84 -17.55
CA ALA A 77 -30.79 -7.10 -18.00
C ALA A 77 -32.11 -6.92 -18.77
N VAL A 78 -32.80 -5.78 -18.62
CA VAL A 78 -34.00 -5.46 -19.42
C VAL A 78 -33.64 -4.94 -20.79
N VAL A 79 -32.63 -4.07 -20.89
CA VAL A 79 -32.22 -3.44 -22.16
C VAL A 79 -31.27 -4.34 -22.97
N CYS A 80 -30.54 -5.22 -22.29
CA CYS A 80 -29.61 -6.18 -22.90
C CYS A 80 -29.76 -7.52 -22.17
N PRO A 81 -30.67 -8.41 -22.61
CA PRO A 81 -30.94 -9.68 -21.92
C PRO A 81 -29.73 -10.61 -21.77
N GLU A 82 -28.78 -10.53 -22.72
CA GLU A 82 -27.56 -11.35 -22.73
C GLU A 82 -26.37 -10.68 -22.01
N VAL A 83 -26.61 -9.57 -21.30
CA VAL A 83 -25.54 -8.84 -20.60
C VAL A 83 -24.88 -9.73 -19.56
N ASP A 84 -23.55 -9.80 -19.62
CA ASP A 84 -22.72 -10.51 -18.64
C ASP A 84 -21.80 -9.56 -17.85
N THR A 85 -21.60 -8.35 -18.36
CA THR A 85 -20.67 -7.37 -17.81
C THR A 85 -21.27 -5.98 -17.94
N ILE A 86 -21.26 -5.21 -16.85
CA ILE A 86 -21.74 -3.84 -16.82
C ILE A 86 -20.58 -2.93 -16.42
N PHE A 87 -20.35 -1.92 -17.24
CA PHE A 87 -19.56 -0.75 -16.89
C PHE A 87 -20.51 0.39 -16.57
N GLU A 88 -20.56 0.84 -15.32
CA GLU A 88 -21.35 2.00 -14.93
C GLU A 88 -20.40 3.10 -14.48
N ILE A 89 -20.44 4.25 -15.14
CA ILE A 89 -19.63 5.40 -14.73
C ILE A 89 -20.57 6.61 -14.55
N GLY A 90 -20.83 6.91 -13.29
CA GLY A 90 -21.64 8.03 -12.85
C GLY A 90 -20.83 9.33 -12.75
N GLY A 91 -21.46 10.34 -12.13
CA GLY A 91 -20.79 11.62 -11.87
C GLY A 91 -19.72 11.51 -10.77
N GLN A 92 -19.98 10.74 -9.71
CA GLN A 92 -19.14 10.70 -8.50
C GLN A 92 -18.46 9.36 -8.25
N ASP A 93 -18.98 8.27 -8.81
CA ASP A 93 -18.46 6.93 -8.64
C ASP A 93 -18.60 6.14 -9.94
N SER A 94 -17.96 4.97 -9.97
CA SER A 94 -17.96 4.05 -11.09
C SER A 94 -17.99 2.61 -10.59
N LYS A 95 -18.74 1.74 -11.26
CA LYS A 95 -19.09 0.40 -10.80
C LYS A 95 -18.89 -0.61 -11.92
N PHE A 96 -18.16 -1.67 -11.61
CA PHE A 96 -18.11 -2.90 -12.40
C PHE A 96 -19.13 -3.88 -11.82
N ILE A 97 -19.94 -4.52 -12.67
CA ILE A 97 -20.86 -5.58 -12.24
C ILE A 97 -20.77 -6.73 -13.23
N SER A 98 -20.54 -7.95 -12.73
CA SER A 98 -20.60 -9.17 -13.51
C SER A 98 -21.90 -9.91 -13.22
N LEU A 99 -22.53 -10.37 -14.30
CA LEU A 99 -23.79 -11.08 -14.30
C LEU A 99 -23.63 -12.49 -14.85
N LYS A 100 -24.36 -13.43 -14.25
CA LYS A 100 -24.59 -14.76 -14.80
C LYS A 100 -26.08 -15.04 -14.74
N ASP A 101 -26.69 -15.32 -15.89
CA ASP A 101 -28.13 -15.58 -16.01
C ASP A 101 -29.01 -14.46 -15.38
N GLY A 102 -28.58 -13.20 -15.54
CA GLY A 102 -29.27 -12.02 -15.00
C GLY A 102 -29.06 -11.78 -13.49
N VAL A 103 -28.20 -12.57 -12.84
CA VAL A 103 -27.89 -12.47 -11.41
C VAL A 103 -26.48 -11.92 -11.20
N VAL A 104 -26.33 -10.99 -10.26
CA VAL A 104 -25.03 -10.44 -9.85
C VAL A 104 -24.18 -11.51 -9.18
N ILE A 105 -23.07 -11.87 -9.84
CA ILE A 105 -22.09 -12.83 -9.32
C ILE A 105 -20.83 -12.17 -8.77
N ASP A 106 -20.49 -10.98 -9.27
CA ASP A 106 -19.35 -10.18 -8.79
C ASP A 106 -19.64 -8.69 -9.06
N PHE A 107 -19.07 -7.82 -8.24
CA PHE A 107 -19.11 -6.38 -8.47
C PHE A 107 -17.92 -5.69 -7.80
N GLU A 108 -17.60 -4.49 -8.28
CA GLU A 108 -16.65 -3.58 -7.66
C GLU A 108 -17.09 -2.15 -7.85
N MET A 109 -16.71 -1.28 -6.93
CA MET A 109 -16.92 0.15 -7.06
C MET A 109 -15.63 0.88 -6.74
N ASN A 110 -15.29 1.92 -7.50
CA ASN A 110 -14.12 2.73 -7.20
C ASN A 110 -14.13 3.20 -5.73
N HIS A 111 -12.97 3.14 -5.08
CA HIS A 111 -12.73 3.82 -3.80
C HIS A 111 -12.91 5.33 -4.00
N ALA A 112 -13.24 6.09 -2.96
CA ALA A 112 -13.62 7.51 -3.00
C ALA A 112 -12.62 8.40 -3.78
N CYS A 113 -12.71 8.36 -5.11
CA CYS A 113 -11.74 8.88 -6.05
C CYS A 113 -12.53 9.47 -7.21
N ALA A 114 -12.38 10.77 -7.41
CA ALA A 114 -12.97 11.47 -8.56
C ALA A 114 -12.24 11.13 -9.87
N ALA A 115 -11.01 10.62 -9.80
CA ALA A 115 -10.31 10.18 -11.00
C ALA A 115 -11.02 8.95 -11.55
N GLY A 116 -11.49 9.04 -12.81
CA GLY A 116 -12.28 7.99 -13.45
C GLY A 116 -13.80 8.22 -13.50
N THR A 117 -14.31 9.38 -13.05
CA THR A 117 -15.76 9.67 -13.02
C THR A 117 -16.18 10.80 -13.95
N GLY A 118 -17.48 10.99 -14.16
CA GLY A 118 -18.00 12.05 -15.03
C GLY A 118 -17.73 13.47 -14.53
N SER A 119 -17.70 13.71 -13.21
CA SER A 119 -17.38 15.03 -12.66
C SER A 119 -15.97 15.49 -13.04
N PHE A 120 -15.03 14.55 -13.19
CA PHE A 120 -13.69 14.87 -13.65
C PHE A 120 -13.69 15.40 -15.08
N LEU A 121 -14.39 14.73 -16.02
CA LEU A 121 -14.50 15.26 -17.40
C LEU A 121 -15.16 16.63 -17.44
N GLU A 122 -16.20 16.83 -16.63
CA GLU A 122 -16.94 18.08 -16.58
C GLU A 122 -16.05 19.23 -16.09
N GLU A 123 -15.31 19.01 -15.00
CA GLU A 123 -14.36 19.99 -14.45
C GLU A 123 -13.22 20.31 -15.44
N GLN A 124 -12.63 19.30 -16.09
CA GLN A 124 -11.55 19.54 -17.06
C GLN A 124 -12.07 20.20 -18.34
N ALA A 125 -13.26 19.83 -18.79
CA ALA A 125 -13.91 20.48 -19.93
C ALA A 125 -14.12 21.98 -19.66
N GLU A 126 -14.66 22.32 -18.49
CA GLU A 126 -14.87 23.73 -18.10
C GLU A 126 -13.56 24.51 -18.06
N LYS A 127 -12.48 23.94 -17.49
CA LYS A 127 -11.15 24.57 -17.45
C LYS A 127 -10.53 24.76 -18.84
N LEU A 128 -10.77 23.82 -19.76
CA LEU A 128 -10.34 23.93 -21.16
C LEU A 128 -11.24 24.85 -21.99
N GLY A 129 -12.30 25.40 -21.39
CA GLY A 129 -13.26 26.28 -22.08
C GLY A 129 -14.14 25.56 -23.09
N ILE A 130 -14.34 24.24 -22.94
CA ILE A 130 -15.13 23.41 -23.86
C ILE A 130 -16.44 22.96 -23.21
N ASN A 131 -17.48 22.82 -24.02
CA ASN A 131 -18.72 22.20 -23.58
C ASN A 131 -18.56 20.67 -23.56
N ILE A 132 -18.83 20.05 -22.41
CA ILE A 132 -18.79 18.59 -22.32
C ILE A 132 -19.82 17.92 -23.24
N LYS A 133 -20.95 18.60 -23.50
CA LYS A 133 -21.99 18.12 -24.40
C LYS A 133 -21.62 18.50 -25.84
N ASP A 134 -21.64 17.50 -26.71
CA ASP A 134 -21.40 17.57 -28.16
C ASP A 134 -19.96 17.98 -28.58
N GLU A 135 -19.38 19.01 -27.97
CA GLU A 135 -18.06 19.54 -28.34
C GLU A 135 -16.90 18.63 -27.90
N PHE A 136 -16.92 18.10 -26.68
CA PHE A 136 -15.86 17.20 -26.18
C PHE A 136 -15.59 16.03 -27.13
N ALA A 137 -16.64 15.27 -27.48
CA ALA A 137 -16.46 14.09 -28.35
C ALA A 137 -16.01 14.50 -29.76
N SER A 138 -16.57 15.60 -30.28
CA SER A 138 -16.22 16.13 -31.61
C SER A 138 -14.75 16.54 -31.69
N LEU A 139 -14.20 17.16 -30.64
CA LEU A 139 -12.78 17.52 -30.55
C LEU A 139 -11.90 16.27 -30.39
N ALA A 140 -12.27 15.35 -29.51
CA ALA A 140 -11.51 14.12 -29.30
C ALA A 140 -11.33 13.33 -30.61
N PHE A 141 -12.37 13.23 -31.44
CA PHE A 141 -12.31 12.51 -32.72
C PHE A 141 -11.44 13.20 -33.79
N GLN A 142 -11.11 14.48 -33.62
CA GLN A 142 -10.19 15.20 -34.51
C GLN A 142 -8.71 14.99 -34.13
N SER A 143 -8.45 14.46 -32.93
CA SER A 143 -7.10 14.16 -32.48
C SER A 143 -6.47 13.07 -33.34
N LYS A 144 -5.21 13.30 -33.73
CA LYS A 144 -4.37 12.29 -34.38
C LYS A 144 -3.29 11.76 -33.44
N ALA A 145 -3.00 12.49 -32.36
CA ALA A 145 -1.99 12.15 -31.37
C ALA A 145 -2.50 12.48 -29.96
N PRO A 146 -3.44 11.68 -29.40
CA PRO A 146 -3.98 11.89 -28.07
C PRO A 146 -2.86 11.99 -27.02
N ILE A 147 -2.94 13.00 -26.14
CA ILE A 147 -1.96 13.16 -25.05
C ILE A 147 -2.15 12.04 -24.04
N LYS A 148 -1.05 11.39 -23.66
CA LYS A 148 -1.10 10.34 -22.65
C LYS A 148 -1.12 10.95 -21.25
N LEU A 149 -2.32 11.12 -20.72
CA LEU A 149 -2.53 11.51 -19.33
C LEU A 149 -2.41 10.28 -18.44
N GLY A 150 -1.74 10.40 -17.29
CA GLY A 150 -1.54 9.28 -16.36
C GLY A 150 -2.84 8.75 -15.73
N GLU A 151 -2.71 7.78 -14.82
CA GLU A 151 -3.83 7.19 -14.07
C GLU A 151 -3.96 7.77 -12.64
N ARG A 152 -3.41 8.96 -12.42
CA ARG A 152 -3.26 9.57 -11.09
C ARG A 152 -4.54 10.27 -10.61
N CYS A 153 -4.49 10.79 -9.39
CA CYS A 153 -5.51 11.67 -8.84
C CYS A 153 -5.80 12.85 -9.78
N THR A 154 -7.04 13.32 -9.80
CA THR A 154 -7.50 14.44 -10.64
C THR A 154 -6.63 15.69 -10.52
N VAL A 155 -6.10 15.96 -9.33
CA VAL A 155 -5.20 17.09 -9.05
C VAL A 155 -3.89 17.01 -9.86
N PHE A 156 -3.33 15.81 -10.00
CA PHE A 156 -2.11 15.62 -10.80
C PHE A 156 -2.43 15.71 -12.29
N MET A 157 -3.52 15.08 -12.74
CA MET A 157 -3.91 15.15 -14.15
C MET A 157 -4.24 16.57 -14.61
N GLU A 158 -4.79 17.41 -13.73
CA GLU A 158 -4.97 18.84 -14.00
C GLU A 158 -3.63 19.56 -14.21
N SER A 159 -2.63 19.26 -13.37
CA SER A 159 -1.29 19.81 -13.54
C SER A 159 -0.67 19.33 -14.87
N ASP A 160 -0.83 18.03 -15.20
CA ASP A 160 -0.39 17.46 -16.48
C ASP A 160 -1.02 18.21 -17.67
N LEU A 161 -2.34 18.46 -17.64
CA LEU A 161 -3.04 19.18 -18.69
C LEU A 161 -2.51 20.59 -18.92
N LEU A 162 -2.33 21.36 -17.84
CA LEU A 162 -1.83 22.74 -17.91
C LEU A 162 -0.41 22.78 -18.49
N ASP A 163 0.43 21.84 -18.09
CA ASP A 163 1.81 21.78 -18.57
C ASP A 163 1.89 21.37 -20.04
N TYR A 164 1.12 20.37 -20.47
CA TYR A 164 1.04 20.04 -21.89
C TYR A 164 0.49 21.21 -22.72
N GLN A 165 -0.48 21.95 -22.18
CA GLN A 165 -0.99 23.15 -22.82
C GLN A 165 0.10 24.23 -22.95
N GLN A 166 0.93 24.43 -21.92
CA GLN A 166 2.09 25.35 -21.97
C GLN A 166 3.17 24.89 -22.96
N GLN A 167 3.32 23.58 -23.15
CA GLN A 167 4.20 22.98 -24.15
C GLN A 167 3.63 23.04 -25.58
N GLY A 168 2.42 23.59 -25.76
CA GLY A 168 1.79 23.77 -27.06
C GLY A 168 0.91 22.62 -27.53
N ALA A 169 0.48 21.72 -26.63
CA ALA A 169 -0.50 20.69 -26.96
C ALA A 169 -1.85 21.33 -27.33
N GLU A 170 -2.45 20.86 -28.43
CA GLU A 170 -3.75 21.34 -28.87
C GLU A 170 -4.88 20.76 -28.00
N THR A 171 -5.95 21.53 -27.79
CA THR A 171 -7.11 21.10 -26.99
C THR A 171 -7.68 19.77 -27.46
N LYS A 172 -7.72 19.50 -28.78
CA LYS A 172 -8.23 18.23 -29.32
C LYS A 172 -7.45 17.01 -28.80
N ASP A 173 -6.12 17.14 -28.67
CA ASP A 173 -5.24 16.06 -28.23
C ASP A 173 -5.33 15.85 -26.70
N LEU A 174 -5.49 16.94 -25.94
CA LEU A 174 -5.76 16.89 -24.50
C LEU A 174 -7.10 16.20 -24.19
N VAL A 175 -8.15 16.56 -24.93
CA VAL A 175 -9.51 16.02 -24.76
C VAL A 175 -9.58 14.54 -25.14
N ALA A 176 -8.91 14.13 -26.21
CA ALA A 176 -8.75 12.71 -26.54
C ALA A 176 -7.98 11.96 -25.43
N GLY A 177 -6.92 12.58 -24.89
CA GLY A 177 -6.17 12.07 -23.75
C GLY A 177 -7.04 11.83 -22.51
N LEU A 178 -7.94 12.76 -22.20
CA LEU A 178 -8.88 12.64 -21.08
C LEU A 178 -9.83 11.45 -21.22
N ALA A 179 -10.32 11.18 -22.44
CA ALA A 179 -11.16 10.01 -22.71
C ALA A 179 -10.40 8.70 -22.44
N TYR A 180 -9.16 8.58 -22.92
CA TYR A 180 -8.32 7.41 -22.68
C TYR A 180 -7.95 7.24 -21.21
N SER A 181 -7.66 8.35 -20.50
CA SER A 181 -7.28 8.31 -19.08
C SER A 181 -8.41 7.78 -18.20
N ILE A 182 -9.66 8.21 -18.42
CA ILE A 182 -10.81 7.66 -17.69
C ILE A 182 -10.96 6.16 -17.90
N VAL A 183 -10.88 5.70 -19.15
CA VAL A 183 -11.04 4.27 -19.47
C VAL A 183 -9.93 3.45 -18.83
N THR A 184 -8.68 3.90 -18.96
CA THR A 184 -7.52 3.19 -18.39
C THR A 184 -7.61 3.16 -16.87
N ASN A 185 -7.98 4.27 -16.23
CA ASN A 185 -8.19 4.35 -14.80
C ASN A 185 -9.31 3.38 -14.35
N TYR A 186 -10.45 3.38 -15.02
CA TYR A 186 -11.57 2.48 -14.71
C TYR A 186 -11.17 1.01 -14.83
N LEU A 187 -10.51 0.63 -15.93
CA LEU A 187 -10.07 -0.75 -16.15
C LEU A 187 -9.04 -1.19 -15.11
N ASN A 188 -8.09 -0.34 -14.73
CA ASN A 188 -7.04 -0.72 -13.79
C ASN A 188 -7.50 -0.67 -12.32
N ARG A 189 -8.32 0.32 -11.95
CA ARG A 189 -8.71 0.57 -10.54
C ARG A 189 -10.03 -0.09 -10.14
N VAL A 190 -10.97 -0.26 -11.07
CA VAL A 190 -12.31 -0.82 -10.78
C VAL A 190 -12.41 -2.25 -11.29
N VAL A 191 -12.10 -2.48 -12.56
CA VAL A 191 -12.15 -3.84 -13.12
C VAL A 191 -11.01 -4.69 -12.57
N GLY A 192 -9.78 -4.16 -12.59
CA GLY A 192 -8.59 -4.85 -12.12
C GLY A 192 -8.39 -6.19 -12.83
N ARG A 193 -8.30 -7.29 -12.07
CA ARG A 193 -8.12 -8.66 -12.60
C ARG A 193 -9.42 -9.39 -12.93
N ARG A 194 -10.57 -8.73 -12.82
CA ARG A 194 -11.86 -9.39 -13.04
C ARG A 194 -12.03 -9.79 -14.49
N LYS A 195 -12.70 -10.92 -14.71
CA LYS A 195 -12.98 -11.42 -16.05
C LYS A 195 -13.99 -10.50 -16.72
N LEU A 196 -13.62 -9.94 -17.87
CA LEU A 196 -14.56 -9.29 -18.77
C LEU A 196 -15.27 -10.38 -19.58
N GLY A 197 -16.60 -10.41 -19.48
CA GLY A 197 -17.42 -11.21 -20.38
C GLY A 197 -17.43 -10.66 -21.80
N ASP A 198 -18.29 -11.22 -22.63
CA ASP A 198 -18.36 -10.91 -24.05
C ASP A 198 -19.47 -9.88 -24.36
N ASN A 199 -20.51 -9.84 -23.53
CA ASN A 199 -21.64 -8.93 -23.68
C ASN A 199 -21.56 -7.78 -22.67
N ILE A 200 -20.78 -6.77 -23.02
CA ILE A 200 -20.49 -5.62 -22.16
C ILE A 200 -21.51 -4.49 -22.39
N CYS A 201 -22.18 -4.06 -21.32
CA CYS A 201 -23.10 -2.94 -21.30
C CYS A 201 -22.46 -1.73 -20.59
N PHE A 202 -22.25 -0.62 -21.30
CA PHE A 202 -21.76 0.64 -20.72
C PHE A 202 -22.93 1.60 -20.44
N GLN A 203 -23.03 2.07 -19.21
CA GLN A 203 -24.14 2.88 -18.70
C GLN A 203 -23.65 3.97 -17.73
N GLY A 204 -24.55 4.87 -17.35
CA GLY A 204 -24.25 6.05 -16.54
C GLY A 204 -24.17 7.33 -17.36
N GLY A 205 -23.80 8.43 -16.70
CA GLY A 205 -23.78 9.76 -17.30
C GLY A 205 -22.65 9.96 -18.32
N THR A 206 -21.50 9.31 -18.12
CA THR A 206 -20.37 9.43 -19.06
C THR A 206 -20.60 8.71 -20.38
N ALA A 207 -21.58 7.80 -20.44
CA ALA A 207 -21.96 7.12 -21.67
C ALA A 207 -22.55 8.06 -22.74
N PHE A 208 -22.93 9.31 -22.39
CA PHE A 208 -23.23 10.35 -23.38
C PHE A 208 -22.01 10.71 -24.25
N ASN A 209 -20.80 10.55 -23.72
CA ASN A 209 -19.58 10.93 -24.39
C ASN A 209 -19.06 9.81 -25.29
N LYS A 210 -19.32 9.93 -26.60
CA LYS A 210 -18.91 8.94 -27.60
C LYS A 210 -17.38 8.71 -27.66
N ALA A 211 -16.56 9.68 -27.25
CA ALA A 211 -15.11 9.50 -27.22
C ALA A 211 -14.68 8.51 -26.12
N VAL A 212 -15.34 8.53 -24.95
CA VAL A 212 -15.13 7.54 -23.89
C VAL A 212 -15.54 6.16 -24.38
N TRP A 213 -16.63 6.09 -25.14
CA TRP A 213 -17.13 4.85 -25.71
C TRP A 213 -16.12 4.23 -26.70
N ALA A 214 -15.60 5.03 -27.63
CA ALA A 214 -14.55 4.62 -28.56
C ALA A 214 -13.24 4.24 -27.85
N ALA A 215 -12.88 4.93 -26.76
CA ALA A 215 -11.72 4.59 -25.95
C ALA A 215 -11.89 3.22 -25.26
N PHE A 216 -13.08 2.90 -24.75
CA PHE A 216 -13.39 1.57 -24.21
C PHE A 216 -13.24 0.48 -25.26
N GLU A 217 -13.87 0.63 -26.43
CA GLU A 217 -13.76 -0.34 -27.52
C GLU A 217 -12.31 -0.54 -27.96
N LYS A 218 -11.54 0.56 -28.05
CA LYS A 218 -10.13 0.52 -28.46
C LYS A 218 -9.25 -0.20 -27.45
N ILE A 219 -9.42 0.04 -26.16
CA ILE A 219 -8.58 -0.53 -25.10
C ILE A 219 -9.00 -1.98 -24.80
N VAL A 220 -10.30 -2.24 -24.68
CA VAL A 220 -10.83 -3.58 -24.35
C VAL A 220 -10.72 -4.52 -25.55
N GLY A 221 -10.79 -4.00 -26.78
CA GLY A 221 -10.78 -4.80 -27.99
C GLY A 221 -12.04 -5.64 -28.20
N LYS A 222 -13.14 -5.28 -27.52
CA LYS A 222 -14.47 -5.91 -27.65
C LYS A 222 -15.53 -4.85 -27.93
N PRO A 223 -16.65 -5.20 -28.60
CA PRO A 223 -17.79 -4.32 -28.75
C PRO A 223 -18.36 -3.91 -27.40
N ILE A 224 -18.75 -2.65 -27.26
CA ILE A 224 -19.36 -2.12 -26.03
C ILE A 224 -20.76 -1.61 -26.35
N ARG A 225 -21.80 -2.16 -25.71
CA ARG A 225 -23.18 -1.74 -25.93
C ARG A 225 -23.58 -0.64 -24.96
N VAL A 226 -24.01 0.52 -25.46
CA VAL A 226 -24.67 1.55 -24.63
C VAL A 226 -26.17 1.51 -24.92
N PRO A 227 -27.03 1.32 -23.90
CA PRO A 227 -28.47 1.29 -24.09
C PRO A 227 -29.06 2.70 -24.28
N ASP A 228 -30.19 2.83 -24.98
CA ASP A 228 -30.86 4.11 -25.28
C ASP A 228 -31.27 4.94 -24.03
N HIS A 229 -31.29 4.30 -22.86
CA HIS A 229 -31.65 4.88 -21.57
C HIS A 229 -30.52 4.76 -20.53
N HIS A 230 -29.27 4.76 -21.00
CA HIS A 230 -28.05 4.57 -20.20
C HIS A 230 -27.95 5.51 -18.97
N GLU A 231 -28.56 6.68 -19.01
CA GLU A 231 -28.55 7.69 -17.95
C GLU A 231 -29.55 7.42 -16.81
N VAL A 232 -30.51 6.53 -17.03
CA VAL A 232 -31.57 6.18 -16.08
C VAL A 232 -31.74 4.68 -15.85
N THR A 233 -30.77 3.85 -16.25
CA THR A 233 -30.80 2.38 -16.08
C THR A 233 -31.09 1.94 -14.66
N GLY A 234 -30.49 2.59 -13.65
CA GLY A 234 -30.78 2.31 -12.25
C GLY A 234 -32.25 2.58 -11.87
N ALA A 235 -32.83 3.68 -12.34
CA ALA A 235 -34.25 3.97 -12.10
C ALA A 235 -35.17 2.99 -12.85
N LEU A 236 -34.79 2.57 -14.06
CA LEU A 236 -35.49 1.54 -14.83
C LEU A 236 -35.52 0.21 -14.08
N GLY A 237 -34.37 -0.26 -13.59
CA GLY A 237 -34.31 -1.51 -12.83
C GLY A 237 -35.07 -1.44 -11.50
N ALA A 238 -35.04 -0.30 -10.81
CA ALA A 238 -35.86 -0.09 -9.61
C ALA A 238 -37.36 -0.22 -9.92
N ALA A 239 -37.83 0.38 -11.03
CA ALA A 239 -39.23 0.27 -11.45
C ALA A 239 -39.62 -1.18 -11.82
N VAL A 240 -38.72 -1.93 -12.47
CA VAL A 240 -38.93 -3.34 -12.82
C VAL A 240 -39.05 -4.21 -11.58
N ILE A 241 -38.21 -3.97 -10.57
CA ILE A 241 -38.28 -4.69 -9.29
C ILE A 241 -39.54 -4.31 -8.52
N ALA A 242 -39.93 -3.03 -8.50
CA ALA A 242 -41.20 -2.59 -7.90
C ALA A 242 -42.39 -3.32 -8.51
N LYS A 243 -42.42 -3.42 -9.85
CA LYS A 243 -43.45 -4.17 -10.58
C LYS A 243 -43.51 -5.65 -10.17
N ALA A 244 -42.36 -6.28 -9.89
CA ALA A 244 -42.30 -7.69 -9.53
C ALA A 244 -42.67 -7.96 -8.06
N LYS A 245 -42.34 -7.05 -7.14
CA LYS A 245 -42.44 -7.27 -5.69
C LYS A 245 -43.61 -6.56 -5.02
N THR A 246 -44.15 -5.48 -5.58
CA THR A 246 -45.29 -4.77 -4.97
C THR A 246 -46.58 -5.54 -5.20
N GLN A 247 -47.18 -6.02 -4.10
CA GLN A 247 -48.50 -6.66 -4.09
C GLN A 247 -49.48 -5.78 -3.30
N GLY A 248 -50.66 -5.49 -3.86
CA GLY A 248 -51.69 -4.67 -3.21
C GLY A 248 -51.67 -3.18 -3.56
N LYS A 249 -52.13 -2.32 -2.63
CA LYS A 249 -52.24 -0.87 -2.83
C LYS A 249 -50.87 -0.19 -2.67
N CYS A 250 -50.43 0.51 -3.71
CA CYS A 250 -49.18 1.26 -3.72
C CYS A 250 -49.16 2.39 -2.68
N LYS A 251 -48.03 2.58 -2.00
CA LYS A 251 -47.79 3.65 -1.01
C LYS A 251 -47.44 5.00 -1.63
N PHE A 252 -47.28 5.06 -2.95
CA PHE A 252 -46.95 6.28 -3.67
C PHE A 252 -47.96 7.39 -3.36
N ARG A 253 -47.46 8.56 -2.95
CA ARG A 253 -48.30 9.66 -2.43
C ARG A 253 -49.04 10.44 -3.52
N GLY A 254 -48.81 10.13 -4.80
CA GLY A 254 -49.46 10.76 -5.95
C GLY A 254 -48.69 11.95 -6.51
N PHE A 255 -48.81 12.20 -7.82
CA PHE A 255 -48.07 13.27 -8.51
C PHE A 255 -48.45 14.67 -7.98
N GLU A 256 -49.74 15.01 -7.94
CA GLU A 256 -50.20 16.35 -7.53
C GLU A 256 -49.84 16.69 -6.08
N ASN A 257 -50.01 15.72 -5.17
CA ASN A 257 -49.66 15.88 -3.76
C ASN A 257 -48.17 16.16 -3.58
N LEU A 258 -47.30 15.40 -4.26
CA LEU A 258 -45.85 15.52 -4.11
C LEU A 258 -45.27 16.78 -4.77
N VAL A 259 -45.89 17.25 -5.86
CA VAL A 259 -45.51 18.49 -6.52
C VAL A 259 -45.84 19.70 -5.64
N ASN A 260 -47.01 19.70 -5.00
CA ASN A 260 -47.52 20.83 -4.23
C ASN A 260 -47.22 20.78 -2.73
N ILE A 261 -46.61 19.69 -2.23
CA ILE A 261 -46.29 19.56 -0.81
C ILE A 261 -45.36 20.68 -0.36
N LYS A 262 -45.84 21.53 0.56
CA LYS A 262 -44.99 22.51 1.23
C LYS A 262 -44.14 21.79 2.26
N TYR A 263 -42.87 22.13 2.32
CA TYR A 263 -41.94 21.57 3.29
C TYR A 263 -41.02 22.68 3.77
N ASP A 264 -40.67 22.64 5.05
CA ASP A 264 -39.75 23.60 5.64
C ASP A 264 -38.37 22.97 5.73
N VAL A 265 -37.34 23.71 5.28
CA VAL A 265 -35.94 23.31 5.44
C VAL A 265 -35.27 24.22 6.44
N GLU A 266 -34.95 23.68 7.60
CA GLU A 266 -34.08 24.33 8.57
C GLU A 266 -32.67 23.79 8.37
N SER A 267 -31.67 24.67 8.33
CA SER A 267 -30.27 24.26 8.29
C SER A 267 -29.62 24.61 9.63
N PHE A 268 -28.87 23.67 10.20
CA PHE A 268 -28.08 23.91 11.39
C PHE A 268 -26.70 23.26 11.25
N VAL A 269 -25.69 23.87 11.86
CA VAL A 269 -24.34 23.31 11.86
C VAL A 269 -24.24 22.31 13.01
N CYS A 270 -23.89 21.07 12.69
CA CYS A 270 -23.60 20.05 13.69
C CYS A 270 -22.20 20.26 14.27
N GLU A 271 -22.13 20.86 15.45
CA GLU A 271 -20.88 21.14 16.18
C GLU A 271 -20.30 19.92 16.91
N HIS A 272 -20.89 18.74 16.74
CA HIS A 272 -20.49 17.54 17.46
C HIS A 272 -19.09 17.02 17.05
N CYS A 273 -18.59 17.42 15.89
CA CYS A 273 -17.22 17.10 15.49
C CYS A 273 -16.69 18.18 14.55
N SER A 274 -15.38 18.19 14.31
CA SER A 274 -14.70 19.17 13.47
C SER A 274 -15.17 19.23 12.02
N ASN A 275 -15.99 18.28 11.57
CA ASN A 275 -16.59 18.35 10.24
C ASN A 275 -17.63 19.46 10.11
N ASN A 276 -18.15 19.99 11.24
CA ASN A 276 -19.13 21.08 11.29
C ASN A 276 -20.17 20.96 10.17
N CYS A 277 -20.74 19.77 10.03
CA CYS A 277 -21.59 19.45 8.89
C CYS A 277 -22.81 20.36 8.94
N GLU A 278 -23.11 21.03 7.83
CA GLU A 278 -24.40 21.69 7.66
C GLU A 278 -25.48 20.61 7.48
N ILE A 279 -26.32 20.44 8.50
CA ILE A 279 -27.42 19.49 8.51
C ILE A 279 -28.69 20.22 8.08
N LYS A 280 -29.39 19.66 7.11
CA LYS A 280 -30.70 20.12 6.65
C LYS A 280 -31.78 19.23 7.24
N LYS A 281 -32.67 19.83 8.02
CA LYS A 281 -33.88 19.23 8.57
C LYS A 281 -35.06 19.62 7.69
N VAL A 282 -35.73 18.63 7.11
CA VAL A 282 -36.93 18.80 6.28
C VAL A 282 -38.14 18.39 7.08
N THR A 283 -39.05 19.33 7.31
CA THR A 283 -40.34 19.05 7.94
C THR A 283 -41.41 18.96 6.85
N LEU A 284 -42.08 17.82 6.77
CA LEU A 284 -43.21 17.57 5.87
C LEU A 284 -44.52 17.53 6.70
N PRO A 285 -45.65 18.01 6.17
CA PRO A 285 -46.95 17.90 6.83
C PRO A 285 -47.28 16.43 7.17
N ASP A 286 -47.77 16.18 8.38
CA ASP A 286 -48.17 14.86 8.90
C ASP A 286 -47.06 13.79 8.87
N CYS A 287 -45.80 14.22 8.78
CA CYS A 287 -44.62 13.36 8.82
C CYS A 287 -43.64 13.88 9.88
N GLU A 288 -42.88 12.98 10.49
CA GLU A 288 -41.79 13.43 11.34
C GLU A 288 -40.63 14.04 10.50
N PRO A 289 -39.81 14.94 11.07
CA PRO A 289 -38.73 15.61 10.34
C PRO A 289 -37.68 14.63 9.79
N LEU A 290 -37.31 14.81 8.53
CA LEU A 290 -36.22 14.11 7.85
C LEU A 290 -34.93 14.92 7.99
N TYR A 291 -33.78 14.27 8.11
CA TYR A 291 -32.50 14.97 8.20
C TYR A 291 -31.54 14.47 7.11
N TYR A 292 -30.73 15.37 6.55
CA TYR A 292 -29.67 15.03 5.61
C TYR A 292 -28.52 16.05 5.66
N GLY A 293 -27.38 15.72 5.04
CA GLY A 293 -26.18 16.59 5.05
C GLY A 293 -25.12 16.18 6.09
N SER A 294 -25.41 15.19 6.93
CA SER A 294 -24.38 14.64 7.82
C SER A 294 -23.38 13.79 7.05
N ARG A 295 -22.09 13.96 7.35
CA ARG A 295 -21.03 13.03 6.90
C ARG A 295 -21.02 11.73 7.70
N CYS A 296 -21.76 11.67 8.80
CA CYS A 296 -21.89 10.50 9.65
C CYS A 296 -23.34 10.07 9.83
N ASP A 297 -23.52 8.90 10.42
CA ASP A 297 -24.84 8.28 10.59
C ASP A 297 -25.80 8.98 11.55
N ARG A 298 -25.36 10.03 12.26
CA ARG A 298 -26.16 10.72 13.27
C ARG A 298 -27.51 11.20 12.74
N TYR A 299 -27.56 11.62 11.47
CA TYR A 299 -28.76 12.19 10.86
C TYR A 299 -29.23 11.44 9.59
N ASN A 300 -28.49 10.44 9.10
CA ASN A 300 -28.76 9.77 7.81
C ASN A 300 -29.56 8.45 7.90
N ILE A 301 -29.89 7.95 9.09
CA ILE A 301 -30.52 6.62 9.25
C ILE A 301 -32.05 6.73 9.39
N SER A 302 -32.76 5.94 8.58
CA SER A 302 -34.21 5.70 8.65
C SER A 302 -34.62 5.07 10.00
N ARG A 303 -35.72 5.58 10.56
CA ARG A 303 -36.32 5.20 11.86
C ARG A 303 -36.97 3.81 11.89
N THR A 304 -36.36 2.77 11.34
CA THR A 304 -36.69 1.44 11.88
C THR A 304 -36.12 1.40 13.29
N LYS A 305 -36.96 1.17 14.30
CA LYS A 305 -36.55 0.80 15.67
C LYS A 305 -35.74 -0.50 15.59
N LYS A 306 -34.52 -0.45 15.07
CA LYS A 306 -33.57 -1.54 15.18
C LYS A 306 -33.06 -1.49 16.60
N GLN A 307 -33.25 -2.57 17.35
CA GLN A 307 -32.54 -2.79 18.60
C GLN A 307 -31.07 -2.43 18.38
N LYS A 308 -30.44 -1.71 19.32
CA LYS A 308 -28.99 -1.58 19.39
C LYS A 308 -28.41 -2.99 19.58
N LYS A 309 -28.24 -3.72 18.49
CA LYS A 309 -27.55 -5.00 18.47
C LYS A 309 -26.07 -4.66 18.31
N THR A 310 -25.33 -4.72 19.41
CA THR A 310 -23.87 -4.67 19.40
C THR A 310 -23.33 -5.98 18.85
N ALA A 311 -22.16 -5.94 18.23
CA ALA A 311 -21.48 -7.15 17.79
C ALA A 311 -20.94 -7.92 19.01
N ALA A 312 -21.72 -8.89 19.49
CA ALA A 312 -21.46 -9.62 20.73
C ALA A 312 -20.05 -10.22 20.83
N ALA A 313 -19.50 -10.72 19.71
CA ALA A 313 -18.15 -11.26 19.66
C ALA A 313 -17.06 -10.18 19.90
N PHE A 314 -17.23 -8.99 19.33
CA PHE A 314 -16.29 -7.86 19.52
C PHE A 314 -16.40 -7.28 20.92
N GLU A 315 -17.62 -7.20 21.46
CA GLU A 315 -17.86 -6.77 22.84
C GLU A 315 -17.20 -7.73 23.83
N TYR A 316 -17.41 -9.05 23.68
CA TYR A 316 -16.74 -10.07 24.49
C TYR A 316 -15.22 -9.96 24.41
N ARG A 317 -14.66 -9.82 23.20
CA ARG A 317 -13.22 -9.65 23.00
C ARG A 317 -12.68 -8.45 23.78
N ASN A 318 -13.35 -7.30 23.68
CA ASN A 318 -12.93 -6.07 24.35
C ASN A 318 -13.06 -6.17 25.87
N GLN A 319 -14.11 -6.83 26.36
CA GLN A 319 -14.31 -7.11 27.77
C GLN A 319 -13.19 -8.00 28.32
N MET A 320 -12.88 -9.12 27.65
CA MET A 320 -11.79 -10.02 28.06
C MET A 320 -10.44 -9.30 28.05
N MET A 321 -10.14 -8.50 27.03
CA MET A 321 -8.91 -7.72 26.97
C MET A 321 -8.77 -6.78 28.19
N ARG A 322 -9.83 -6.06 28.56
CA ARG A 322 -9.85 -5.17 29.73
C ARG A 322 -9.70 -5.93 31.04
N GLN A 323 -10.41 -7.05 31.17
CA GLN A 323 -10.37 -7.92 32.35
C GLN A 323 -8.98 -8.52 32.57
N PHE A 324 -8.38 -9.12 31.56
CA PHE A 324 -7.03 -9.71 31.67
C PHE A 324 -5.94 -8.64 31.80
N ALA A 325 -6.16 -7.42 31.29
CA ALA A 325 -5.31 -6.25 31.57
C ALA A 325 -5.58 -5.61 32.94
N LYS A 326 -6.60 -6.08 33.68
CA LYS A 326 -7.01 -5.59 35.01
C LYS A 326 -7.32 -4.10 35.07
N LEU A 327 -7.78 -3.49 33.97
CA LEU A 327 -7.87 -2.02 33.87
C LEU A 327 -8.88 -1.41 34.85
N ASP A 328 -9.89 -2.19 35.23
CA ASP A 328 -10.98 -1.75 36.11
C ASP A 328 -10.69 -2.05 37.60
N ASP A 329 -9.53 -2.64 37.92
CA ASP A 329 -9.08 -2.81 39.30
C ASP A 329 -8.79 -1.44 39.94
N ALA A 330 -9.20 -1.26 41.21
CA ALA A 330 -8.93 -0.04 41.96
C ALA A 330 -7.43 0.32 41.95
N ALA A 331 -7.13 1.62 41.81
CA ALA A 331 -5.77 2.13 41.84
C ALA A 331 -5.11 1.74 43.17
N HIS A 332 -4.02 0.98 43.10
CA HIS A 332 -3.35 0.49 44.30
C HIS A 332 -2.64 1.66 45.00
N PRO A 333 -2.88 1.91 46.30
CA PRO A 333 -2.40 3.11 47.01
C PRO A 333 -0.86 3.22 47.18
N LYS A 334 -0.09 2.25 46.68
CA LYS A 334 1.38 2.19 46.77
C LYS A 334 2.08 2.36 45.41
N ARG A 335 1.34 2.63 44.33
CA ARG A 335 1.93 2.79 42.99
C ARG A 335 2.63 4.13 42.87
N LYS A 336 3.82 4.10 42.25
CA LYS A 336 4.75 5.24 42.29
C LYS A 336 4.45 6.33 41.26
N GLU A 337 4.26 5.93 40.01
CA GLU A 337 4.21 6.84 38.86
C GLU A 337 3.27 6.26 37.77
N LYS A 338 2.70 7.15 36.93
CA LYS A 338 1.81 6.77 35.82
C LYS A 338 2.60 6.45 34.56
N ILE A 339 2.33 5.29 33.96
CA ILE A 339 2.86 4.88 32.65
C ILE A 339 1.72 4.90 31.64
N GLY A 340 1.76 5.84 30.71
CA GLY A 340 0.86 5.94 29.57
C GLY A 340 1.09 4.82 28.55
N ILE A 341 0.03 4.09 28.21
CA ILE A 341 0.02 3.06 27.17
C ILE A 341 -1.04 3.49 26.13
N PRO A 342 -0.65 3.79 24.88
CA PRO A 342 -1.62 4.20 23.88
C PRO A 342 -2.45 2.99 23.42
N MET A 343 -3.79 3.10 23.43
CA MET A 343 -4.71 2.09 22.92
C MET A 343 -4.72 2.08 21.37
N SER A 344 -3.57 1.72 20.79
CA SER A 344 -3.32 1.71 19.34
C SER A 344 -2.39 0.58 18.95
N LEU A 345 -2.41 0.21 17.66
CA LEU A 345 -1.51 -0.78 17.06
C LEU A 345 -1.41 -2.09 17.88
N VAL A 346 -0.20 -2.49 18.25
CA VAL A 346 0.08 -3.76 18.96
C VAL A 346 -0.67 -3.91 20.27
N ASN A 347 -1.05 -2.81 20.93
CA ASN A 347 -1.75 -2.87 22.21
C ASN A 347 -3.18 -3.39 22.04
N TRP A 348 -3.78 -3.36 20.85
CA TRP A 348 -5.02 -4.09 20.58
C TRP A 348 -4.92 -5.61 20.74
N GLN A 349 -3.70 -6.16 20.74
CA GLN A 349 -3.42 -7.58 20.94
C GLN A 349 -2.69 -7.85 22.26
N TYR A 350 -1.73 -7.00 22.65
CA TYR A 350 -0.80 -7.24 23.74
C TYR A 350 -1.03 -6.37 24.99
N LEU A 351 -2.18 -5.71 25.12
CA LEU A 351 -2.47 -4.89 26.30
C LEU A 351 -2.40 -5.67 27.63
N PRO A 352 -2.91 -6.91 27.75
CA PRO A 352 -2.76 -7.70 28.97
C PRO A 352 -1.30 -7.87 29.38
N LEU A 353 -0.43 -8.25 28.44
CA LEU A 353 1.02 -8.37 28.66
C LEU A 353 1.62 -7.06 29.21
N MET A 354 1.36 -5.92 28.55
CA MET A 354 1.99 -4.66 28.93
C MET A 354 1.45 -4.13 30.28
N SER A 355 0.13 -4.16 30.47
CA SER A 355 -0.51 -3.64 31.69
C SER A 355 -0.10 -4.44 32.94
N ILE A 356 -0.15 -5.77 32.88
CA ILE A 356 0.20 -6.64 34.01
C ILE A 356 1.69 -6.53 34.36
N PHE A 357 2.56 -6.44 33.36
CA PHE A 357 3.99 -6.25 33.60
C PHE A 357 4.26 -4.99 34.44
N PHE A 358 3.71 -3.83 34.05
CA PHE A 358 3.92 -2.58 34.78
C PHE A 358 3.27 -2.57 36.17
N LYS A 359 2.09 -3.17 36.32
CA LYS A 359 1.44 -3.32 37.64
C LYS A 359 2.30 -4.12 38.60
N ASN A 360 2.88 -5.22 38.14
CA ASN A 360 3.74 -6.07 38.95
C ASN A 360 5.08 -5.41 39.29
N LEU A 361 5.53 -4.42 38.51
CA LEU A 361 6.67 -3.56 38.85
C LEU A 361 6.32 -2.38 39.78
N GLY A 362 5.04 -2.21 40.14
CA GLY A 362 4.59 -1.16 41.06
C GLY A 362 4.24 0.18 40.39
N PHE A 363 4.02 0.20 39.08
CA PHE A 363 3.56 1.37 38.33
C PHE A 363 2.04 1.33 38.10
N GLU A 364 1.46 2.48 37.78
CA GLU A 364 0.06 2.60 37.39
C GLU A 364 -0.06 2.74 35.87
N PRO A 365 -0.52 1.70 35.14
CA PRO A 365 -0.80 1.84 33.72
C PRO A 365 -1.99 2.76 33.51
N TYR A 366 -1.80 3.80 32.72
CA TYR A 366 -2.87 4.64 32.18
C TYR A 366 -3.03 4.30 30.70
N VAL A 367 -4.15 3.71 30.34
CA VAL A 367 -4.47 3.38 28.94
C VAL A 367 -5.35 4.48 28.38
N THR A 368 -5.03 4.99 27.18
CA THR A 368 -5.91 5.97 26.55
C THR A 368 -7.31 5.38 26.30
N PRO A 369 -8.38 6.20 26.37
CA PRO A 369 -9.73 5.79 25.98
C PRO A 369 -9.79 5.24 24.55
N SER A 370 -10.89 4.55 24.23
CA SER A 370 -11.16 4.10 22.86
C SER A 370 -11.04 5.26 21.87
N THR A 371 -10.45 4.98 20.71
CA THR A 371 -10.25 5.97 19.66
C THR A 371 -11.59 6.63 19.31
N ASN A 372 -11.57 7.95 19.22
CA ASN A 372 -12.67 8.76 18.73
C ASN A 372 -12.17 9.74 17.66
N ARG A 373 -13.08 10.48 17.05
CA ARG A 373 -12.74 11.44 15.97
C ARG A 373 -11.73 12.50 16.40
N LEU A 374 -11.78 12.95 17.65
CA LEU A 374 -10.84 13.95 18.17
C LEU A 374 -9.43 13.37 18.27
N THR A 375 -9.29 12.15 18.79
CA THR A 375 -8.00 11.43 18.82
C THR A 375 -7.46 11.23 17.40
N ALA A 376 -8.29 10.78 16.46
CA ALA A 376 -7.88 10.60 15.07
C ALA A 376 -7.40 11.91 14.43
N LYS A 377 -8.14 13.01 14.64
CA LYS A 377 -7.77 14.35 14.15
C LYS A 377 -6.43 14.83 14.71
N LYS A 378 -6.24 14.75 16.04
CA LYS A 378 -4.95 15.10 16.67
C LYS A 378 -3.79 14.31 16.08
N GLY A 379 -4.06 13.07 15.67
CA GLY A 379 -3.11 12.22 14.99
C GLY A 379 -2.72 12.71 13.60
N VAL A 380 -3.71 13.04 12.76
CA VAL A 380 -3.50 13.62 11.42
C VAL A 380 -2.70 14.93 11.51
N ASP A 381 -3.03 15.79 12.48
CA ASP A 381 -2.33 17.08 12.68
C ASP A 381 -0.88 16.91 13.18
N ALA A 382 -0.54 15.76 13.78
CA ALA A 382 0.75 15.53 14.44
C ALA A 382 1.77 14.75 13.60
N VAL A 383 1.34 14.02 12.56
CA VAL A 383 2.25 13.26 11.70
C VAL A 383 3.06 14.19 10.78
N THR A 384 4.31 13.82 10.51
CA THR A 384 5.24 14.60 9.66
C THR A 384 5.40 14.04 8.25
N ALA A 385 4.81 12.86 7.98
CA ALA A 385 4.86 12.18 6.70
C ALA A 385 3.56 11.38 6.46
N GLU A 386 3.22 11.18 5.19
CA GLU A 386 2.00 10.44 4.81
C GLU A 386 2.10 8.94 5.06
N GLN A 387 1.29 8.45 5.98
CA GLN A 387 1.32 7.07 6.48
C GLN A 387 -0.09 6.47 6.52
N CYS A 388 -0.18 5.15 6.73
CA CYS A 388 -1.49 4.53 6.87
C CYS A 388 -2.24 5.03 8.12
N PHE A 389 -3.57 5.07 8.02
CA PHE A 389 -4.44 5.70 9.02
C PHE A 389 -4.24 5.20 10.47
N PRO A 390 -4.01 3.90 10.76
CA PRO A 390 -3.75 3.44 12.13
C PRO A 390 -2.50 4.05 12.77
N ILE A 391 -1.49 4.42 11.97
CA ILE A 391 -0.28 5.08 12.49
C ILE A 391 -0.58 6.54 12.82
N LYS A 392 -1.34 7.25 11.96
CA LYS A 392 -1.83 8.59 12.25
C LYS A 392 -2.60 8.60 13.58
N VAL A 393 -3.51 7.65 13.77
CA VAL A 393 -4.26 7.49 15.04
C VAL A 393 -3.34 7.24 16.24
N ALA A 394 -2.26 6.46 16.09
CA ALA A 394 -1.30 6.23 17.16
C ALA A 394 -0.62 7.54 17.64
N PHE A 395 -0.32 8.48 16.74
CA PHE A 395 0.16 9.81 17.11
C PHE A 395 -0.89 10.59 17.91
N GLY A 396 -2.17 10.46 17.57
CA GLY A 396 -3.26 11.08 18.32
C GLY A 396 -3.35 10.59 19.76
N HIS A 397 -3.15 9.28 19.97
CA HIS A 397 -3.06 8.70 21.31
C HIS A 397 -1.83 9.20 22.07
N ILE A 398 -0.68 9.42 21.41
CA ILE A 398 0.51 10.01 22.03
C ILE A 398 0.23 11.46 22.47
N VAL A 399 -0.42 12.27 21.63
CA VAL A 399 -0.83 13.64 22.00
C VAL A 399 -1.71 13.63 23.24
N GLN A 400 -2.71 12.73 23.29
CA GLN A 400 -3.58 12.61 24.45
C GLN A 400 -2.81 12.24 25.73
N LEU A 401 -1.83 11.34 25.65
CA LEU A 401 -0.98 11.01 26.81
C LEU A 401 -0.13 12.18 27.29
N LEU A 402 0.33 13.04 26.38
CA LEU A 402 1.07 14.26 26.73
C LEU A 402 0.15 15.29 27.41
N GLU A 403 -1.09 15.43 26.97
CA GLU A 403 -2.10 16.30 27.61
C GLU A 403 -2.45 15.82 29.02
N GLU A 404 -2.52 14.51 29.23
CA GLU A 404 -2.74 13.85 30.53
C GLU A 404 -1.51 13.91 31.46
N ARG A 405 -0.38 14.44 30.99
CA ARG A 405 0.86 14.65 31.76
C ARG A 405 1.36 13.40 32.49
N VAL A 406 1.27 12.24 31.85
CA VAL A 406 1.82 10.99 32.40
C VAL A 406 3.34 11.10 32.62
N ASN A 407 3.88 10.36 33.60
CA ASN A 407 5.32 10.38 33.88
C ASN A 407 6.12 9.75 32.73
N TYR A 408 5.62 8.64 32.20
CA TYR A 408 6.23 7.92 31.08
C TYR A 408 5.20 7.60 30.01
N ILE A 409 5.61 7.59 28.74
CA ILE A 409 4.83 7.03 27.64
C ILE A 409 5.58 5.80 27.14
N PHE A 410 4.90 4.65 27.15
CA PHE A 410 5.46 3.39 26.68
C PHE A 410 5.23 3.20 25.18
N LEU A 411 6.31 3.29 24.40
CA LEU A 411 6.33 3.12 22.95
C LEU A 411 7.40 2.08 22.57
N PRO A 412 7.15 0.78 22.72
CA PRO A 412 8.15 -0.23 22.39
C PRO A 412 8.36 -0.35 20.87
N SER A 413 9.59 -0.65 20.47
CA SER A 413 9.90 -1.18 19.14
C SER A 413 9.83 -2.71 19.19
N ILE A 414 8.66 -3.28 18.89
CA ILE A 414 8.47 -4.73 18.85
C ILE A 414 8.94 -5.26 17.49
N VAL A 415 10.11 -5.89 17.44
CA VAL A 415 10.74 -6.35 16.18
C VAL A 415 10.21 -7.71 15.74
N SER A 416 9.87 -8.58 16.69
CA SER A 416 9.28 -9.90 16.44
C SER A 416 8.14 -10.20 17.40
N LEU A 417 7.09 -10.83 16.88
CA LEU A 417 6.03 -11.46 17.65
C LEU A 417 6.42 -12.90 17.99
N GLU A 418 5.66 -13.53 18.88
CA GLU A 418 5.78 -14.96 19.18
C GLU A 418 5.54 -15.79 17.93
N ASN A 419 6.29 -16.89 17.78
CA ASN A 419 6.08 -17.82 16.68
C ASN A 419 4.82 -18.63 16.98
N THR A 420 3.70 -18.20 16.41
CA THR A 420 2.38 -18.85 16.61
C THR A 420 2.25 -20.16 15.83
N PHE A 421 2.98 -20.31 14.71
CA PHE A 421 2.83 -21.44 13.80
C PHE A 421 4.19 -22.06 13.47
N ASP A 422 4.30 -23.39 13.61
CA ASP A 422 5.55 -24.13 13.34
C ASP A 422 6.03 -24.02 11.90
N THR A 423 5.11 -23.76 10.97
CA THR A 423 5.36 -23.54 9.55
C THR A 423 6.20 -22.29 9.28
N ASN A 424 6.20 -21.32 10.21
CA ASN A 424 6.82 -20.02 10.04
C ASN A 424 7.98 -19.83 11.01
N LYS A 425 9.16 -19.52 10.47
CA LYS A 425 10.39 -19.34 11.27
C LYS A 425 10.62 -17.90 11.73
N ALA A 426 9.95 -16.94 11.09
CA ALA A 426 10.07 -15.53 11.38
C ALA A 426 8.68 -14.89 11.47
N THR A 427 8.47 -14.13 12.54
CA THR A 427 7.20 -13.47 12.82
C THR A 427 7.46 -12.00 13.13
N LYS A 428 7.46 -11.15 12.11
CA LYS A 428 7.80 -9.72 12.17
C LYS A 428 6.53 -8.85 12.12
N LEU A 429 6.61 -7.65 12.69
CA LEU A 429 5.60 -6.60 12.49
C LEU A 429 5.93 -5.75 11.25
N CYS A 430 4.97 -4.95 10.77
CA CYS A 430 5.27 -4.04 9.66
C CYS A 430 6.20 -2.90 10.11
N PRO A 431 7.04 -2.36 9.20
CA PRO A 431 7.99 -1.30 9.48
C PRO A 431 7.41 -0.08 10.23
N TYR A 432 6.22 0.39 9.87
CA TYR A 432 5.62 1.53 10.57
C TYR A 432 5.35 1.24 12.05
N VAL A 433 4.84 0.05 12.37
CA VAL A 433 4.56 -0.35 13.75
C VAL A 433 5.87 -0.48 14.55
N GLN A 434 6.92 -1.07 13.96
CA GLN A 434 8.22 -1.22 14.64
C GLN A 434 8.89 0.13 14.93
N SER A 435 8.74 1.10 14.01
CA SER A 435 9.46 2.38 14.08
C SER A 435 8.70 3.50 14.78
N LEU A 436 7.44 3.30 15.18
CA LEU A 436 6.63 4.31 15.90
C LEU A 436 7.42 5.06 16.99
N PRO A 437 8.17 4.42 17.91
CA PRO A 437 8.96 5.15 18.90
C PRO A 437 9.95 6.17 18.33
N TYR A 438 10.61 5.83 17.23
CA TYR A 438 11.64 6.67 16.62
C TYR A 438 11.02 7.88 15.95
N GLN A 439 9.90 7.66 15.26
CA GLN A 439 9.14 8.71 14.60
C GLN A 439 8.48 9.65 15.61
N ALA A 440 7.85 9.10 16.66
CA ALA A 440 7.27 9.87 17.75
C ALA A 440 8.32 10.74 18.45
N ARG A 441 9.52 10.21 18.70
CA ARG A 441 10.62 10.98 19.28
C ARG A 441 11.02 12.17 18.41
N ALA A 442 11.03 12.01 17.09
CA ALA A 442 11.32 13.10 16.16
C ALA A 442 10.17 14.14 16.12
N ALA A 443 8.93 13.70 15.97
CA ALA A 443 7.76 14.59 15.84
C ALA A 443 7.43 15.37 17.12
N PHE A 444 7.68 14.79 18.28
CA PHE A 444 7.44 15.42 19.59
C PHE A 444 8.72 15.95 20.23
N ALA A 445 9.82 16.07 19.47
CA ALA A 445 11.04 16.71 19.94
C ALA A 445 10.72 18.13 20.45
N GLY A 446 11.08 18.41 21.70
CA GLY A 446 10.79 19.69 22.37
C GLY A 446 9.36 19.85 22.93
N LYS A 447 8.45 18.90 22.70
CA LYS A 447 7.06 18.93 23.21
C LYS A 447 6.80 18.00 24.41
N LEU A 448 7.80 17.22 24.84
CA LEU A 448 7.65 16.21 25.89
C LEU A 448 7.53 16.77 27.32
N GLY A 449 7.99 18.00 27.57
CA GLY A 449 7.99 18.57 28.92
C GLY A 449 8.73 17.69 29.94
N LYS A 450 8.03 17.27 31.01
CA LYS A 450 8.57 16.35 32.03
C LYS A 450 8.35 14.86 31.71
N THR A 451 7.53 14.57 30.71
CA THR A 451 7.17 13.19 30.33
C THR A 451 8.34 12.53 29.61
N LYS A 452 8.64 11.27 29.94
CA LYS A 452 9.73 10.51 29.32
C LYS A 452 9.19 9.42 28.38
N LEU A 453 9.75 9.32 27.19
CA LEU A 453 9.44 8.21 26.28
C LEU A 453 10.25 6.96 26.68
N LEU A 454 9.56 5.84 26.89
CA LEU A 454 10.18 4.52 27.05
C LEU A 454 10.14 3.80 25.71
N THR A 455 11.29 3.66 25.06
CA THR A 455 11.41 3.08 23.71
C THR A 455 12.25 1.82 23.67
N PRO A 456 11.92 0.77 24.46
CA PRO A 456 12.69 -0.47 24.47
C PRO A 456 12.52 -1.25 23.17
N VAL A 457 13.53 -2.01 22.80
CA VAL A 457 13.45 -3.01 21.74
C VAL A 457 12.94 -4.32 22.34
N ILE A 458 11.85 -4.85 21.80
CA ILE A 458 11.23 -6.09 22.27
C ILE A 458 11.25 -7.14 21.15
N ARG A 459 11.64 -8.38 21.52
CA ARG A 459 11.68 -9.53 20.62
C ARG A 459 10.92 -10.70 21.24
N LEU A 460 9.62 -10.80 20.98
CA LEU A 460 8.75 -11.81 21.59
C LEU A 460 9.07 -13.23 21.11
N GLY A 461 9.37 -13.41 19.81
CA GLY A 461 9.60 -14.73 19.20
C GLY A 461 11.03 -15.27 19.28
N ASN A 462 11.95 -14.61 19.99
CA ASN A 462 13.38 -14.99 20.01
C ASN A 462 13.77 -15.86 21.21
N GLY A 463 12.77 -16.44 21.91
CA GLY A 463 12.97 -17.30 23.07
C GLY A 463 13.14 -16.53 24.38
N ARG A 464 13.03 -17.28 25.49
CA ARG A 464 12.94 -16.73 26.86
C ARG A 464 14.10 -15.82 27.25
N LYS A 465 15.33 -16.17 26.88
CA LYS A 465 16.54 -15.43 27.25
C LYS A 465 16.55 -13.99 26.68
N GLU A 466 16.26 -13.85 25.39
CA GLU A 466 16.21 -12.53 24.73
C GLU A 466 14.99 -11.72 25.16
N LEU A 467 13.86 -12.39 25.41
CA LEU A 467 12.67 -11.76 25.98
C LEU A 467 12.97 -11.14 27.35
N LEU A 468 13.53 -11.93 28.27
CA LEU A 468 13.90 -11.46 29.62
C LEU A 468 14.91 -10.30 29.55
N LYS A 469 15.88 -10.35 28.64
CA LYS A 469 16.83 -9.26 28.41
C LYS A 469 16.14 -7.96 27.96
N SER A 470 15.16 -8.07 27.06
CA SER A 470 14.37 -6.92 26.58
C SER A 470 13.63 -6.25 27.74
N PHE A 471 12.94 -7.04 28.57
CA PHE A 471 12.18 -6.51 29.72
C PHE A 471 13.07 -6.04 30.88
N LYS A 472 14.25 -6.62 31.09
CA LYS A 472 15.26 -6.10 32.02
C LYS A 472 15.74 -4.70 31.63
N THR A 473 15.81 -4.41 30.33
CA THR A 473 16.16 -3.07 29.83
C THR A 473 15.07 -2.04 30.19
N ILE A 474 13.80 -2.43 30.14
CA ILE A 474 12.66 -1.59 30.59
C ILE A 474 12.78 -1.28 32.08
N ALA A 475 13.02 -2.31 32.90
CA ALA A 475 13.18 -2.14 34.34
C ALA A 475 14.37 -1.22 34.68
N ALA A 476 15.47 -1.29 33.93
CA ALA A 476 16.61 -0.40 34.09
C ALA A 476 16.25 1.07 33.79
N GLN A 477 15.48 1.35 32.71
CA GLN A 477 14.99 2.69 32.40
C GLN A 477 14.06 3.25 33.49
N LEU A 478 13.31 2.36 34.15
CA LEU A 478 12.40 2.66 35.25
C LEU A 478 13.06 2.63 36.64
N LYS A 479 14.37 2.36 36.73
CA LYS A 479 15.13 2.22 37.99
C LYS A 479 14.55 1.16 38.94
N VAL A 480 14.07 0.04 38.40
CA VAL A 480 13.53 -1.12 39.15
C VAL A 480 14.58 -2.23 39.24
N LYS A 481 14.59 -2.96 40.36
CA LYS A 481 15.48 -4.12 40.56
C LYS A 481 15.20 -5.21 39.54
N SER A 482 16.25 -5.71 38.87
CA SER A 482 16.14 -6.76 37.85
C SER A 482 15.55 -8.08 38.37
N SER A 483 15.61 -8.35 39.68
CA SER A 483 15.06 -9.57 40.28
C SER A 483 13.53 -9.64 40.25
N LEU A 484 12.86 -8.49 40.13
CA LEU A 484 11.39 -8.44 40.03
C LEU A 484 10.87 -8.73 38.61
N VAL A 485 11.74 -8.61 37.61
CA VAL A 485 11.35 -8.65 36.18
C VAL A 485 10.87 -10.02 35.75
N GLU A 486 11.51 -11.08 36.23
CA GLU A 486 11.19 -12.46 35.82
C GLU A 486 9.76 -12.83 36.23
N ASN A 487 9.44 -12.69 37.51
CA ASN A 487 8.10 -12.96 38.02
C ASN A 487 7.05 -11.98 37.41
N ALA A 488 7.40 -10.71 37.21
CA ALA A 488 6.51 -9.75 36.56
C ALA A 488 6.18 -10.16 35.12
N LEU A 489 7.18 -10.62 34.37
CA LEU A 489 7.04 -11.07 32.99
C LEU A 489 6.24 -12.38 32.90
N ASP A 490 6.47 -13.35 33.79
CA ASP A 490 5.74 -14.63 33.77
C ASP A 490 4.25 -14.46 34.02
N ASN A 491 3.90 -13.65 35.01
CA ASN A 491 2.50 -13.30 35.28
C ASN A 491 1.86 -12.56 34.09
N ALA A 492 2.62 -11.69 33.42
CA ALA A 492 2.13 -10.93 32.28
C ALA A 492 1.93 -11.82 31.04
N MET A 493 2.85 -12.75 30.77
CA MET A 493 2.72 -13.76 29.71
C MET A 493 1.53 -14.70 29.98
N ALA A 494 1.34 -15.14 31.22
CA ALA A 494 0.18 -15.95 31.59
C ALA A 494 -1.14 -15.20 31.35
N ALA A 495 -1.22 -13.92 31.69
CA ALA A 495 -2.39 -13.10 31.41
C ALA A 495 -2.66 -12.96 29.90
N GLN A 496 -1.60 -12.78 29.09
CA GLN A 496 -1.69 -12.73 27.63
C GLN A 496 -2.20 -14.05 27.04
N GLN A 497 -1.63 -15.18 27.46
CA GLN A 497 -2.03 -16.50 26.97
C GLN A 497 -3.49 -16.82 27.34
N ASN A 498 -3.91 -16.48 28.56
CA ASN A 498 -5.29 -16.70 29.00
C ASN A 498 -6.29 -15.84 28.21
N PHE A 499 -5.92 -14.60 27.90
CA PHE A 499 -6.71 -13.75 27.01
C PHE A 499 -6.87 -14.41 25.63
N GLU A 500 -5.76 -14.80 24.98
CA GLU A 500 -5.82 -15.43 23.66
C GLU A 500 -6.63 -16.74 23.66
N ASN A 501 -6.43 -17.60 24.66
CA ASN A 501 -7.18 -18.84 24.82
C ASN A 501 -8.69 -18.59 24.99
N SER A 502 -9.08 -17.56 25.74
CA SER A 502 -10.50 -17.20 25.91
C SER A 502 -11.17 -16.81 24.60
N LEU A 503 -10.44 -16.13 23.70
CA LEU A 503 -10.95 -15.74 22.39
C LEU A 503 -11.16 -16.96 21.49
N ILE A 504 -10.16 -17.86 21.44
CA ILE A 504 -10.25 -19.08 20.63
C ILE A 504 -11.37 -20.00 21.13
N GLN A 505 -11.51 -20.15 22.45
CA GLN A 505 -12.58 -20.94 23.03
C GLN A 505 -13.95 -20.37 22.66
N LYS A 506 -14.12 -19.04 22.78
CA LYS A 506 -15.37 -18.39 22.40
C LYS A 506 -15.67 -18.50 20.90
N GLY A 507 -14.64 -18.40 20.06
CA GLY A 507 -14.79 -18.61 18.62
C GLY A 507 -15.24 -20.03 18.28
N LYS A 508 -14.68 -21.05 18.94
CA LYS A 508 -15.11 -22.46 18.77
C LYS A 508 -16.58 -22.66 19.17
N GLU A 509 -17.02 -22.05 20.27
CA GLU A 509 -18.44 -22.06 20.69
C GLU A 509 -19.36 -21.41 19.64
N ILE A 510 -18.97 -20.26 19.08
CA ILE A 510 -19.76 -19.59 18.05
C ILE A 510 -19.79 -20.46 16.78
N LEU A 511 -18.65 -21.02 16.35
CA LEU A 511 -18.57 -21.87 15.16
C LEU A 511 -19.41 -23.15 15.25
N SER A 512 -19.52 -23.75 16.45
CA SER A 512 -20.36 -24.93 16.68
C SER A 512 -21.85 -24.60 16.77
N SER A 513 -22.21 -23.35 17.10
CA SER A 513 -23.61 -22.91 17.17
C SER A 513 -24.26 -22.65 15.80
N ILE A 514 -23.46 -22.55 14.73
CA ILE A 514 -23.95 -22.27 13.38
C ILE A 514 -24.41 -23.58 12.72
N GLY A 515 -25.69 -23.66 12.36
CA GLY A 515 -26.22 -24.79 11.60
C GLY A 515 -25.64 -24.90 10.19
N ASP A 516 -25.90 -26.02 9.50
CA ASP A 516 -25.30 -26.33 8.18
C ASP A 516 -25.62 -25.33 7.06
N ASN A 517 -26.72 -24.59 7.19
CA ASN A 517 -27.16 -23.54 6.27
C ASN A 517 -26.94 -22.13 6.82
N GLY A 518 -26.33 -22.01 8.01
CA GLY A 518 -26.03 -20.73 8.63
C GLY A 518 -24.91 -20.01 7.89
N ARG A 519 -24.86 -18.68 8.05
CA ARG A 519 -23.80 -17.82 7.51
C ARG A 519 -23.17 -17.06 8.66
N LEU A 520 -21.85 -17.17 8.79
CA LEU A 520 -21.06 -16.35 9.71
C LEU A 520 -20.04 -15.56 8.91
N PHE A 521 -19.95 -14.27 9.19
CA PHE A 521 -18.96 -13.41 8.57
C PHE A 521 -17.76 -13.26 9.47
N VAL A 522 -16.57 -13.23 8.88
CA VAL A 522 -15.33 -13.00 9.58
C VAL A 522 -14.78 -11.66 9.11
N LEU A 523 -14.59 -10.75 10.06
CA LEU A 523 -13.93 -9.48 9.78
C LEU A 523 -12.41 -9.71 9.75
N ILE A 524 -11.88 -9.79 8.54
CA ILE A 524 -10.46 -9.99 8.26
C ILE A 524 -9.75 -8.65 8.35
N GLY A 525 -8.72 -8.60 9.19
CA GLY A 525 -7.92 -7.41 9.39
C GLY A 525 -6.99 -7.58 10.57
N ARG A 526 -6.11 -6.61 10.76
CA ARG A 526 -5.28 -6.54 11.97
C ARG A 526 -6.14 -6.09 13.14
N PRO A 527 -5.93 -6.57 14.39
CA PRO A 527 -6.78 -6.19 15.51
C PRO A 527 -6.94 -4.67 15.71
N TYR A 528 -5.89 -3.89 15.47
CA TYR A 528 -5.94 -2.43 15.55
C TYR A 528 -6.63 -1.73 14.38
N ASN A 529 -7.02 -2.48 13.36
CA ASN A 529 -7.86 -2.01 12.26
C ASN A 529 -9.28 -2.55 12.43
N SER A 530 -9.43 -3.87 12.61
CA SER A 530 -10.72 -4.55 12.67
C SER A 530 -11.48 -4.37 13.99
N CYS A 531 -10.79 -4.17 15.12
CA CYS A 531 -11.44 -4.07 16.44
C CYS A 531 -11.52 -2.64 16.98
N ASP A 532 -10.83 -1.68 16.36
CA ASP A 532 -10.90 -0.28 16.73
C ASP A 532 -12.15 0.37 16.11
N PRO A 533 -13.13 0.82 16.93
CA PRO A 533 -14.43 1.27 16.44
C PRO A 533 -14.37 2.55 15.60
N GLN A 534 -13.33 3.38 15.78
CA GLN A 534 -13.19 4.60 14.99
C GLN A 534 -12.45 4.34 13.68
N ILE A 535 -11.45 3.44 13.69
CA ILE A 535 -10.70 3.11 12.47
C ILE A 535 -11.57 2.31 11.51
N ASN A 536 -12.40 1.38 12.01
CA ASN A 536 -13.31 0.58 11.17
C ASN A 536 -14.69 1.22 10.93
N LEU A 537 -14.94 2.44 11.43
CA LEU A 537 -16.26 3.10 11.37
C LEU A 537 -17.40 2.24 11.97
N GLN A 538 -17.17 1.59 13.10
CA GLN A 538 -18.13 0.70 13.79
C GLN A 538 -18.70 -0.39 12.88
N LEU A 539 -17.87 -0.93 11.99
CA LEU A 539 -18.28 -1.90 10.97
C LEU A 539 -18.98 -3.12 11.58
N ALA A 540 -18.46 -3.66 12.68
CA ALA A 540 -19.05 -4.83 13.33
C ALA A 540 -20.48 -4.55 13.83
N ASP A 541 -20.72 -3.41 14.49
CA ASP A 541 -22.05 -3.04 14.97
C ASP A 541 -23.03 -2.79 13.83
N LYS A 542 -22.56 -2.20 12.72
CA LYS A 542 -23.37 -2.03 11.51
C LYS A 542 -23.80 -3.36 10.91
N LEU A 543 -22.90 -4.34 10.87
CA LEU A 543 -23.22 -5.70 10.43
C LEU A 543 -24.27 -6.35 11.34
N SER A 544 -24.10 -6.26 12.66
CA SER A 544 -25.08 -6.80 13.62
C SER A 544 -26.44 -6.08 13.52
N ALA A 545 -26.47 -4.78 13.24
CA ALA A 545 -27.69 -4.03 12.95
C ALA A 545 -28.36 -4.42 11.62
N MET A 546 -27.63 -5.05 10.70
CA MET A 546 -28.17 -5.68 9.49
C MET A 546 -28.66 -7.13 9.74
N GLY A 547 -28.56 -7.62 10.97
CA GLY A 547 -28.93 -9.00 11.33
C GLY A 547 -27.85 -10.02 10.95
N ILE A 548 -26.60 -9.57 10.84
CA ILE A 548 -25.49 -10.39 10.38
C ILE A 548 -24.54 -10.64 11.54
N ASP A 549 -24.30 -11.92 11.82
CA ASP A 549 -23.33 -12.33 12.82
C ASP A 549 -21.91 -12.20 12.25
N VAL A 550 -21.04 -11.56 13.02
CA VAL A 550 -19.67 -11.27 12.63
C VAL A 550 -18.69 -11.63 13.74
N LEU A 551 -17.60 -12.29 13.35
CA LEU A 551 -16.52 -12.75 14.22
C LEU A 551 -15.21 -12.00 13.88
N PRO A 552 -14.42 -11.54 14.86
CA PRO A 552 -13.07 -11.07 14.60
C PRO A 552 -12.13 -12.23 14.25
N LEU A 553 -11.15 -11.98 13.36
CA LEU A 553 -10.18 -12.99 12.93
C LEU A 553 -9.44 -13.69 14.08
N ASP A 554 -9.14 -12.99 15.17
CA ASP A 554 -8.36 -13.54 16.30
C ASP A 554 -9.18 -14.47 17.24
N MET A 555 -10.45 -14.69 16.94
CA MET A 555 -11.26 -15.76 17.56
C MET A 555 -11.28 -17.05 16.74
N LEU A 556 -10.81 -17.05 15.49
CA LEU A 556 -10.76 -18.28 14.69
C LEU A 556 -9.64 -19.23 15.18
N PRO A 557 -9.84 -20.56 15.12
CA PRO A 557 -8.80 -21.54 15.45
C PRO A 557 -7.75 -21.65 14.33
N LEU A 558 -6.95 -20.60 14.13
CA LEU A 558 -6.02 -20.46 13.00
C LEU A 558 -4.91 -21.55 12.95
N ALA A 559 -4.61 -22.18 14.08
CA ALA A 559 -3.67 -23.30 14.14
C ALA A 559 -4.18 -24.53 13.38
N ASP A 560 -5.51 -24.71 13.33
CA ASP A 560 -6.19 -25.86 12.72
C ASP A 560 -6.42 -25.67 11.21
N ALA A 561 -5.91 -24.57 10.62
CA ALA A 561 -6.11 -24.25 9.21
C ALA A 561 -5.45 -25.28 8.28
N PRO A 562 -6.19 -25.86 7.31
CA PRO A 562 -5.64 -26.79 6.33
C PRO A 562 -4.83 -26.02 5.26
N ILE A 563 -3.50 -26.06 5.37
CA ILE A 563 -2.61 -25.31 4.49
C ILE A 563 -2.39 -26.07 3.17
N GLU A 564 -2.81 -25.48 2.03
CA GLU A 564 -2.59 -26.09 0.71
C GLU A 564 -1.15 -25.91 0.20
N ASP A 565 -0.58 -24.71 0.37
CA ASP A 565 0.78 -24.36 -0.10
C ASP A 565 1.69 -23.99 1.09
N ILE A 566 2.35 -25.00 1.64
CA ILE A 566 3.26 -24.85 2.79
C ILE A 566 4.46 -23.94 2.48
N ASP A 567 4.98 -24.00 1.26
CA ASP A 567 6.16 -23.24 0.84
C ASP A 567 5.82 -21.75 0.75
N PHE A 568 4.66 -21.40 0.17
CA PHE A 568 4.14 -20.04 0.15
C PHE A 568 3.87 -19.51 1.57
N HIS A 569 3.12 -20.25 2.40
CA HIS A 569 2.81 -19.81 3.76
C HIS A 569 4.07 -19.62 4.62
N SER A 570 5.07 -20.50 4.48
CA SER A 570 6.35 -20.38 5.21
C SER A 570 7.17 -19.15 4.79
N SER A 571 6.95 -18.64 3.57
CA SER A 571 7.63 -17.44 3.05
C SER A 571 7.08 -16.13 3.62
N ILE A 572 5.87 -16.14 4.17
CA ILE A 572 5.25 -14.96 4.76
C ILE A 572 5.80 -14.72 6.16
N TYR A 573 6.54 -13.62 6.34
CA TYR A 573 7.17 -13.27 7.63
C TYR A 573 6.36 -12.27 8.46
N TRP A 574 5.32 -11.63 7.93
CA TRP A 574 4.47 -10.75 8.73
C TRP A 574 3.54 -11.57 9.61
N GLY A 575 3.69 -11.52 10.93
CA GLY A 575 2.92 -12.37 11.85
C GLY A 575 1.40 -12.19 11.75
N LEU A 576 0.95 -10.93 11.68
CA LEU A 576 -0.47 -10.65 11.44
C LEU A 576 -0.92 -11.03 10.02
N GLY A 577 0.00 -11.03 9.04
CA GLY A 577 -0.26 -11.53 7.69
C GLY A 577 -0.43 -13.05 7.64
N GLN A 578 0.39 -13.80 8.39
CA GLN A 578 0.24 -15.25 8.56
C GLN A 578 -1.14 -15.60 9.12
N LYS A 579 -1.60 -14.86 10.14
CA LYS A 579 -2.96 -15.01 10.70
C LYS A 579 -4.06 -14.75 9.65
N ILE A 580 -3.91 -13.69 8.86
CA ILE A 580 -4.86 -13.33 7.78
C ILE A 580 -4.95 -14.45 6.73
N LEU A 581 -3.83 -14.97 6.24
CA LEU A 581 -3.82 -15.98 5.18
C LEU A 581 -4.32 -17.35 5.69
N ARG A 582 -4.04 -17.71 6.95
CA ARG A 582 -4.67 -18.89 7.59
C ARG A 582 -6.17 -18.73 7.77
N GLY A 583 -6.63 -17.51 8.06
CA GLY A 583 -8.05 -17.16 8.04
C GLY A 583 -8.67 -17.41 6.66
N ALA A 584 -7.95 -17.08 5.58
CA ALA A 584 -8.39 -17.36 4.21
C ALA A 584 -8.56 -18.87 3.96
N GLU A 585 -7.62 -19.71 4.41
CA GLU A 585 -7.70 -21.18 4.29
C GLU A 585 -8.91 -21.76 5.04
N LEU A 586 -9.15 -21.33 6.28
CA LEU A 586 -10.33 -21.78 7.04
C LEU A 586 -11.63 -21.35 6.37
N ILE A 587 -11.70 -20.10 5.93
CA ILE A 587 -12.90 -19.56 5.26
C ILE A 587 -13.14 -20.29 3.95
N LYS A 588 -12.10 -20.53 3.15
CA LYS A 588 -12.21 -21.30 1.90
C LYS A 588 -12.85 -22.67 2.13
N ASN A 589 -12.46 -23.36 3.19
CA ASN A 589 -12.82 -24.75 3.45
C ASN A 589 -14.13 -24.96 4.25
N ASP A 590 -14.74 -23.90 4.81
CA ASP A 590 -16.03 -24.00 5.50
C ASP A 590 -17.13 -23.24 4.74
N LYS A 591 -18.10 -23.95 4.16
CA LYS A 591 -19.23 -23.37 3.37
C LYS A 591 -20.04 -22.28 4.10
N ARG A 592 -20.01 -22.25 5.43
CA ARG A 592 -20.77 -21.31 6.27
C ARG A 592 -20.05 -19.96 6.47
N LEU A 593 -18.74 -19.91 6.25
CA LEU A 593 -17.91 -18.73 6.56
C LEU A 593 -17.73 -17.79 5.36
N PHE A 594 -17.83 -16.49 5.57
CA PHE A 594 -17.59 -15.48 4.52
C PHE A 594 -16.66 -14.38 5.03
N ALA A 595 -15.84 -13.81 4.16
CA ALA A 595 -14.86 -12.80 4.56
C ALA A 595 -15.34 -11.36 4.25
N VAL A 596 -15.15 -10.48 5.23
CA VAL A 596 -15.11 -9.02 5.01
C VAL A 596 -13.69 -8.57 5.33
N TYR A 597 -12.89 -8.29 4.30
CA TYR A 597 -11.51 -7.84 4.42
C TYR A 597 -11.45 -6.33 4.59
N LEU A 598 -10.90 -5.88 5.71
CA LEU A 598 -10.69 -4.47 6.03
C LEU A 598 -9.21 -4.11 5.93
N SER A 599 -8.90 -3.18 5.03
CA SER A 599 -7.58 -2.55 4.88
C SER A 599 -7.66 -1.03 5.07
N ASN A 600 -6.50 -0.38 5.05
CA ASN A 600 -6.40 1.07 5.05
C ASN A 600 -5.57 1.55 3.87
N PHE A 601 -5.86 2.76 3.38
CA PHE A 601 -5.03 3.40 2.37
C PHE A 601 -3.56 3.47 2.83
N SER A 602 -2.62 3.27 1.89
CA SER A 602 -1.18 3.21 2.15
C SER A 602 -0.74 2.08 3.10
N CYS A 603 -1.57 1.05 3.32
CA CYS A 603 -1.18 -0.10 4.12
C CYS A 603 -0.14 -0.96 3.39
N GLY A 604 1.08 -1.01 3.95
CA GLY A 604 2.18 -1.67 3.29
C GLY A 604 2.03 -3.17 3.08
N PRO A 605 1.80 -4.00 4.12
CA PRO A 605 1.66 -5.44 3.89
C PRO A 605 0.40 -5.81 3.10
N ASP A 606 -0.70 -5.04 3.24
CA ASP A 606 -1.95 -5.35 2.50
C ASP A 606 -1.82 -5.14 1.00
N SER A 607 -0.87 -4.33 0.54
CA SER A 607 -0.53 -4.25 -0.89
C SER A 607 -0.16 -5.61 -1.51
N PHE A 608 0.24 -6.61 -0.71
CA PHE A 608 0.48 -7.97 -1.16
C PHE A 608 -0.55 -8.96 -0.60
N LEU A 609 -0.88 -8.85 0.69
CA LEU A 609 -1.79 -9.79 1.37
C LEU A 609 -3.18 -9.81 0.73
N GLU A 610 -3.68 -8.71 0.17
CA GLU A 610 -4.97 -8.68 -0.51
C GLU A 610 -4.97 -9.61 -1.73
N SER A 611 -3.94 -9.51 -2.58
CA SER A 611 -3.76 -10.39 -3.76
C SER A 611 -3.63 -11.85 -3.35
N PHE A 612 -2.88 -12.13 -2.28
CA PHE A 612 -2.70 -13.48 -1.77
C PHE A 612 -3.99 -14.06 -1.17
N PHE A 613 -4.72 -13.26 -0.39
CA PHE A 613 -6.01 -13.64 0.19
C PHE A 613 -7.00 -13.99 -0.93
N ARG A 614 -7.13 -13.13 -1.95
CA ARG A 614 -7.98 -13.39 -3.13
C ARG A 614 -7.58 -14.69 -3.84
N SER A 615 -6.28 -14.95 -3.99
CA SER A 615 -5.79 -16.19 -4.60
C SER A 615 -6.13 -17.44 -3.79
N ILE A 616 -6.12 -17.38 -2.45
CA ILE A 616 -6.48 -18.50 -1.57
C ILE A 616 -7.99 -18.70 -1.56
N SER A 617 -8.76 -17.62 -1.35
CA SER A 617 -10.23 -17.66 -1.29
C SER A 617 -10.86 -18.08 -2.62
N ALA A 618 -10.13 -17.99 -3.73
CA ALA A 618 -10.54 -18.45 -5.06
C ALA A 618 -11.90 -17.86 -5.47
N GLU A 619 -12.89 -18.71 -5.77
CA GLU A 619 -14.23 -18.30 -6.21
C GLU A 619 -15.15 -17.90 -5.05
N LYS A 620 -14.72 -18.03 -3.79
CA LYS A 620 -15.59 -17.76 -2.65
C LYS A 620 -15.81 -16.24 -2.50
N PRO A 621 -17.08 -15.76 -2.51
CA PRO A 621 -17.35 -14.34 -2.41
C PRO A 621 -16.79 -13.74 -1.12
N SER A 622 -16.03 -12.67 -1.26
CA SER A 622 -15.40 -11.93 -0.17
C SER A 622 -15.49 -10.44 -0.46
N LEU A 623 -15.85 -9.63 0.54
CA LEU A 623 -15.92 -8.18 0.40
C LEU A 623 -14.62 -7.52 0.84
N PHE A 624 -14.06 -6.64 0.02
CA PHE A 624 -12.86 -5.89 0.36
C PHE A 624 -13.19 -4.42 0.57
N LEU A 625 -12.81 -3.90 1.73
CA LEU A 625 -13.07 -2.55 2.17
C LEU A 625 -11.74 -1.88 2.47
N GLU A 626 -11.53 -0.70 1.90
CA GLU A 626 -10.40 0.15 2.19
C GLU A 626 -10.90 1.45 2.81
N LEU A 627 -10.37 1.78 3.98
CA LEU A 627 -10.71 2.99 4.73
C LEU A 627 -9.51 3.93 4.87
N ASP A 628 -9.80 5.21 4.94
CA ASP A 628 -8.86 6.30 5.20
C ASP A 628 -9.47 7.31 6.20
N GLU A 629 -8.76 8.40 6.47
CA GLU A 629 -9.24 9.48 7.36
C GLU A 629 -10.46 10.23 6.82
N HIS A 630 -10.81 10.10 5.53
CA HIS A 630 -11.90 10.82 4.86
C HIS A 630 -13.14 9.95 4.61
N SER A 631 -13.06 8.66 4.92
CA SER A 631 -14.11 7.68 4.63
C SER A 631 -15.42 8.02 5.33
N ALA A 632 -16.52 7.93 4.56
CA ALA A 632 -17.87 8.24 5.02
C ALA A 632 -18.73 6.97 5.17
N ASP A 633 -19.65 6.99 6.15
CA ASP A 633 -20.47 5.85 6.53
C ASP A 633 -21.42 5.36 5.40
N ALA A 634 -21.99 6.28 4.62
CA ALA A 634 -23.00 5.97 3.60
C ALA A 634 -22.47 5.07 2.46
N GLY A 635 -21.22 5.30 2.03
CA GLY A 635 -20.57 4.50 1.00
C GLY A 635 -20.25 3.09 1.49
N LEU A 636 -19.85 2.96 2.75
CA LEU A 636 -19.58 1.68 3.41
C LEU A 636 -20.84 0.80 3.50
N VAL A 637 -21.94 1.37 4.00
CA VAL A 637 -23.23 0.66 4.16
C VAL A 637 -23.76 0.13 2.83
N THR A 638 -23.64 0.92 1.76
CA THR A 638 -24.12 0.50 0.43
C THR A 638 -23.33 -0.70 -0.11
N ARG A 639 -22.00 -0.74 0.10
CA ARG A 639 -21.15 -1.89 -0.29
C ARG A 639 -21.51 -3.15 0.50
N LEU A 640 -21.79 -3.00 1.79
CA LEU A 640 -22.26 -4.09 2.65
C LEU A 640 -23.59 -4.66 2.14
N GLU A 641 -24.61 -3.82 1.96
CA GLU A 641 -25.93 -4.23 1.47
C GLU A 641 -25.84 -4.96 0.13
N ALA A 642 -25.06 -4.43 -0.82
CA ALA A 642 -24.87 -5.04 -2.13
C ALA A 642 -24.18 -6.42 -2.05
N PHE A 643 -23.15 -6.55 -1.20
CA PHE A 643 -22.48 -7.82 -0.99
C PHE A 643 -23.42 -8.87 -0.40
N PHE A 644 -24.18 -8.53 0.64
CA PHE A 644 -25.10 -9.50 1.24
C PHE A 644 -26.24 -9.90 0.31
N GLU A 645 -26.73 -8.99 -0.53
CA GLU A 645 -27.75 -9.33 -1.53
C GLU A 645 -27.21 -10.27 -2.62
N SER A 646 -25.96 -10.08 -3.08
CA SER A 646 -25.30 -11.01 -4.01
C SER A 646 -25.20 -12.42 -3.45
N LEU A 647 -24.97 -12.56 -2.13
CA LEU A 647 -24.90 -13.86 -1.46
C LEU A 647 -26.24 -14.62 -1.41
N ASN A 648 -27.38 -13.95 -1.55
CA ASN A 648 -28.68 -14.63 -1.57
C ASN A 648 -28.85 -15.56 -2.77
N HIS A 649 -28.11 -15.30 -3.84
CA HIS A 649 -28.15 -16.12 -5.07
C HIS A 649 -26.90 -16.98 -5.25
N TYR A 650 -25.93 -16.86 -4.33
CA TYR A 650 -24.74 -17.69 -4.33
C TYR A 650 -25.08 -19.10 -3.83
N GLN A 651 -24.85 -20.11 -4.67
CA GLN A 651 -24.90 -21.51 -4.26
C GLN A 651 -23.54 -21.92 -3.68
N PRO A 652 -23.47 -22.37 -2.41
CA PRO A 652 -22.22 -22.78 -1.82
C PRO A 652 -21.65 -24.01 -2.51
N SER A 653 -20.62 -23.84 -3.33
CA SER A 653 -19.72 -24.91 -3.73
C SER A 653 -18.41 -24.81 -2.95
N LEU A 654 -17.85 -25.95 -2.56
CA LEU A 654 -16.45 -25.98 -2.12
C LEU A 654 -15.58 -25.56 -3.31
N ALA A 655 -14.73 -24.55 -3.10
CA ALA A 655 -13.79 -24.12 -4.12
C ALA A 655 -12.92 -25.32 -4.53
N LYS A 656 -12.77 -25.55 -5.85
CA LYS A 656 -11.84 -26.57 -6.34
C LYS A 656 -10.44 -26.26 -5.81
N ALA A 657 -9.69 -27.29 -5.42
CA ALA A 657 -8.30 -27.15 -5.02
C ALA A 657 -7.56 -26.36 -6.08
N ASN A 658 -6.78 -25.35 -5.66
CA ASN A 658 -5.86 -24.72 -6.59
C ASN A 658 -4.92 -25.82 -7.09
N ILE A 659 -4.82 -26.02 -8.41
CA ILE A 659 -3.88 -26.99 -8.96
C ILE A 659 -2.49 -26.58 -8.48
N ASN A 660 -1.93 -27.40 -7.60
CA ASN A 660 -0.58 -27.26 -7.08
C ASN A 660 0.38 -27.59 -8.22
N THR A 661 1.02 -26.57 -8.78
CA THR A 661 2.24 -26.79 -9.56
C THR A 661 3.42 -26.70 -8.61
N VAL A 662 3.87 -27.87 -8.16
CA VAL A 662 5.23 -28.03 -7.65
C VAL A 662 6.15 -27.78 -8.85
N ALA A 663 6.48 -26.51 -9.09
CA ALA A 663 7.50 -26.19 -10.09
C ALA A 663 8.78 -26.93 -9.70
N GLU A 664 9.33 -27.66 -10.67
CA GLU A 664 10.59 -28.36 -10.54
C GLU A 664 11.65 -27.39 -10.00
N LYS A 665 12.12 -27.62 -8.76
CA LYS A 665 13.05 -26.71 -8.06
C LYS A 665 14.43 -26.66 -8.74
N SER A 666 14.71 -27.59 -9.65
CA SER A 666 16.00 -27.68 -10.32
C SER A 666 16.12 -26.59 -11.39
N THR A 667 16.91 -25.58 -11.05
CA THR A 667 17.30 -24.55 -12.02
C THR A 667 18.53 -24.99 -12.83
N HIS A 668 19.17 -26.11 -12.52
CA HIS A 668 20.50 -26.49 -13.00
C HIS A 668 20.68 -26.41 -14.52
N HIS A 669 19.71 -26.85 -15.33
CA HIS A 669 19.80 -26.86 -16.80
C HIS A 669 19.09 -25.69 -17.49
N ARG A 670 18.56 -24.72 -16.73
CA ARG A 670 17.78 -23.60 -17.26
C ARG A 670 18.61 -22.31 -17.38
N LYS A 671 18.41 -21.53 -18.42
CA LYS A 671 18.97 -20.17 -18.57
C LYS A 671 18.38 -19.25 -17.50
N LEU A 672 19.24 -18.50 -16.81
CA LEU A 672 18.85 -17.64 -15.69
C LEU A 672 18.68 -16.18 -16.13
N TYR A 673 17.47 -15.65 -16.02
CA TYR A 673 17.17 -14.25 -16.29
C TYR A 673 17.26 -13.41 -15.02
N ILE A 674 18.08 -12.37 -15.03
CA ILE A 674 18.44 -11.54 -13.88
C ILE A 674 17.79 -10.16 -14.02
N PRO A 675 17.11 -9.63 -12.99
CA PRO A 675 16.54 -8.29 -13.05
C PRO A 675 17.63 -7.22 -13.16
N TYR A 676 17.38 -6.22 -13.98
CA TYR A 676 18.23 -5.04 -14.04
C TYR A 676 18.03 -4.22 -12.75
N MET A 677 19.09 -4.10 -11.94
CA MET A 677 19.12 -3.31 -10.70
C MET A 677 20.27 -2.29 -10.74
N GLY A 678 20.60 -1.83 -11.95
CA GLY A 678 21.84 -1.12 -12.26
C GLY A 678 22.91 -2.05 -12.85
N ASP A 679 24.04 -1.47 -13.24
CA ASP A 679 25.07 -2.16 -14.03
C ASP A 679 25.72 -3.36 -13.32
N CYS A 680 25.62 -3.39 -11.98
CA CYS A 680 26.02 -4.53 -11.15
C CYS A 680 25.31 -5.84 -11.54
N SER A 681 24.09 -5.78 -12.10
CA SER A 681 23.39 -6.96 -12.62
C SER A 681 24.17 -7.65 -13.75
N TYR A 682 24.86 -6.90 -14.62
CA TYR A 682 25.71 -7.48 -15.66
C TYR A 682 26.93 -8.20 -15.08
N GLY A 683 27.47 -7.65 -13.99
CA GLY A 683 28.54 -8.28 -13.23
C GLY A 683 28.13 -9.64 -12.69
N MET A 684 26.91 -9.74 -12.12
CA MET A 684 26.33 -10.99 -11.64
C MET A 684 26.11 -12.00 -12.77
N ALA A 685 25.54 -11.58 -13.90
CA ALA A 685 25.36 -12.46 -15.07
C ALA A 685 26.69 -13.00 -15.60
N SER A 686 27.73 -12.16 -15.65
CA SER A 686 29.08 -12.54 -16.07
C SER A 686 29.70 -13.57 -15.12
N THR A 687 29.47 -13.45 -13.82
CA THR A 687 29.92 -14.45 -12.84
C THR A 687 29.20 -15.79 -13.00
N PHE A 688 27.90 -15.81 -13.27
CA PHE A 688 27.21 -17.08 -13.57
C PHE A 688 27.79 -17.76 -14.82
N LYS A 689 28.00 -16.99 -15.90
CA LYS A 689 28.61 -17.51 -17.13
C LYS A 689 30.01 -18.06 -16.91
N SER A 690 30.83 -17.42 -16.07
CA SER A 690 32.18 -17.89 -15.76
C SER A 690 32.21 -19.25 -15.06
N LEU A 691 31.08 -19.69 -14.51
CA LEU A 691 30.86 -21.00 -13.90
C LEU A 691 30.12 -21.98 -14.81
N GLY A 692 29.93 -21.65 -16.09
CA GLY A 692 29.23 -22.49 -17.06
C GLY A 692 27.70 -22.42 -16.97
N LYS A 693 27.15 -21.44 -16.24
CA LYS A 693 25.70 -21.22 -16.14
C LYS A 693 25.26 -20.15 -17.12
N GLU A 694 24.38 -20.49 -18.06
CA GLU A 694 23.78 -19.47 -18.92
C GLU A 694 22.98 -18.47 -18.10
N ALA A 695 23.34 -17.19 -18.21
CA ALA A 695 22.67 -16.10 -17.53
C ALA A 695 22.61 -14.85 -18.40
N GLU A 696 21.49 -14.13 -18.32
CA GLU A 696 21.23 -12.90 -19.06
C GLU A 696 20.53 -11.89 -18.14
N VAL A 697 20.92 -10.61 -18.25
CA VAL A 697 20.20 -9.53 -17.57
C VAL A 697 19.00 -9.16 -18.43
N MET A 698 17.80 -9.14 -17.83
CA MET A 698 16.58 -8.69 -18.50
C MET A 698 16.75 -7.25 -18.98
N LYS A 699 16.09 -6.92 -20.11
CA LYS A 699 16.12 -5.56 -20.66
C LYS A 699 15.68 -4.57 -19.57
N SER A 700 16.40 -3.45 -19.45
CA SER A 700 15.99 -2.38 -18.54
C SER A 700 14.57 -1.93 -18.88
N ALA A 701 13.79 -1.68 -17.84
CA ALA A 701 12.39 -1.34 -17.96
C ALA A 701 12.19 -0.09 -18.81
N ASP A 702 11.13 -0.12 -19.60
CA ASP A 702 10.58 1.00 -20.33
C ASP A 702 9.10 1.14 -19.99
N GLU A 703 8.44 2.10 -20.62
CA GLU A 703 7.02 2.36 -20.41
C GLU A 703 6.14 1.14 -20.75
N GLN A 704 6.53 0.33 -21.75
CA GLN A 704 5.79 -0.88 -22.11
C GLN A 704 5.87 -1.94 -21.01
N GLY A 705 7.06 -2.14 -20.45
CA GLY A 705 7.27 -3.03 -19.29
C GLY A 705 6.41 -2.61 -18.10
N LEU A 706 6.38 -1.31 -17.77
CA LEU A 706 5.55 -0.80 -16.67
C LEU A 706 4.05 -1.04 -16.89
N ILE A 707 3.54 -0.78 -18.10
CA ILE A 707 2.13 -1.04 -18.45
C ILE A 707 1.80 -2.53 -18.28
N LEU A 708 2.68 -3.41 -18.76
CA LEU A 708 2.49 -4.86 -18.65
C LEU A 708 2.49 -5.32 -17.19
N GLY A 709 3.38 -4.75 -16.35
CA GLY A 709 3.39 -5.00 -14.91
C GLY A 709 2.11 -4.55 -14.21
N ARG A 710 1.58 -3.37 -14.58
CA ARG A 710 0.35 -2.81 -13.99
C ARG A 710 -0.90 -3.64 -14.27
N LYS A 711 -0.96 -4.38 -15.39
CA LYS A 711 -2.07 -5.31 -15.66
C LYS A 711 -2.24 -6.38 -14.59
N PHE A 712 -1.15 -6.73 -13.90
CA PHE A 712 -1.14 -7.76 -12.87
C PHE A 712 -0.91 -7.21 -11.47
N SER A 713 -0.78 -5.90 -11.27
CA SER A 713 -0.67 -5.28 -9.95
C SER A 713 -1.93 -4.48 -9.62
N THR A 714 -2.17 -4.22 -8.35
CA THR A 714 -3.32 -3.40 -7.90
C THR A 714 -2.99 -1.90 -7.87
N GLY A 715 -1.73 -1.56 -8.19
CA GLY A 715 -1.17 -0.23 -8.03
C GLY A 715 -0.89 0.14 -6.57
N LYS A 716 -0.99 -0.82 -5.63
CA LYS A 716 -0.62 -0.64 -4.21
C LYS A 716 0.78 -1.18 -3.92
N GLU A 717 1.25 -2.12 -4.73
CA GLU A 717 2.57 -2.74 -4.63
C GLU A 717 3.67 -1.70 -4.90
N CYS A 718 4.87 -1.95 -4.37
CA CYS A 718 6.01 -1.08 -4.62
C CYS A 718 6.32 -1.01 -6.13
N LEU A 719 6.69 0.18 -6.62
CA LEU A 719 7.10 0.39 -8.02
C LEU A 719 8.15 -0.64 -8.51
N PRO A 720 9.22 -0.96 -7.77
CA PRO A 720 10.16 -2.03 -8.14
C PRO A 720 9.51 -3.40 -8.42
N CYS A 721 8.47 -3.77 -7.67
CA CYS A 721 7.76 -5.04 -7.90
C CYS A 721 7.00 -5.01 -9.22
N THR A 722 6.30 -3.91 -9.49
CA THR A 722 5.56 -3.72 -10.76
C THR A 722 6.50 -3.73 -11.95
N ILE A 723 7.62 -3.01 -11.87
CA ILE A 723 8.64 -2.97 -12.93
C ILE A 723 9.19 -4.38 -13.19
N THR A 724 9.64 -5.08 -12.14
CA THR A 724 10.25 -6.40 -12.32
C THR A 724 9.26 -7.47 -12.79
N ILE A 725 7.97 -7.37 -12.45
CA ILE A 725 6.91 -8.19 -13.07
C ILE A 725 6.81 -7.88 -14.57
N GLY A 726 6.82 -6.60 -14.93
CA GLY A 726 6.85 -6.14 -16.32
C GLY A 726 8.02 -6.72 -17.12
N ASP A 727 9.23 -6.61 -16.58
CA ASP A 727 10.45 -7.13 -17.20
C ASP A 727 10.39 -8.66 -17.42
N MET A 728 9.87 -9.39 -16.44
CA MET A 728 9.66 -10.85 -16.55
C MET A 728 8.68 -11.17 -17.67
N LEU A 729 7.53 -10.50 -17.72
CA LEU A 729 6.50 -10.74 -18.74
C LEU A 729 6.94 -10.29 -20.14
N MET A 730 7.73 -9.22 -20.25
CA MET A 730 8.35 -8.82 -21.53
C MET A 730 9.34 -9.88 -22.01
N THR A 731 10.10 -10.47 -21.08
CA THR A 731 11.05 -11.54 -21.40
C THR A 731 10.34 -12.79 -21.90
N THR A 732 9.19 -13.15 -21.33
CA THR A 732 8.42 -14.34 -21.75
C THR A 732 7.77 -14.17 -23.13
N GLN A 733 7.62 -12.94 -23.61
CA GLN A 733 7.08 -12.62 -24.94
C GLN A 733 8.15 -12.65 -26.05
N ARG A 734 9.43 -12.84 -25.71
CA ARG A 734 10.49 -12.92 -26.72
C ARG A 734 10.39 -14.22 -27.52
N LYS A 735 10.71 -14.14 -28.82
CA LYS A 735 10.67 -15.30 -29.74
C LYS A 735 11.64 -16.43 -29.34
N ASP A 736 12.72 -16.10 -28.61
CA ASP A 736 13.75 -17.04 -28.14
C ASP A 736 13.48 -17.57 -26.72
N PHE A 737 12.34 -17.25 -26.12
CA PHE A 737 12.01 -17.71 -24.77
C PHE A 737 11.36 -19.11 -24.79
N ASP A 738 12.00 -20.05 -24.11
CA ASP A 738 11.49 -21.42 -23.89
C ASP A 738 11.17 -21.59 -22.39
N PRO A 739 9.89 -21.70 -21.98
CA PRO A 739 9.51 -21.87 -20.57
C PRO A 739 10.19 -23.07 -19.88
N ALA A 740 10.41 -24.18 -20.59
CA ALA A 740 11.01 -25.39 -20.02
C ALA A 740 12.51 -25.22 -19.75
N LYS A 741 13.18 -24.32 -20.48
CA LYS A 741 14.61 -24.03 -20.36
C LYS A 741 14.91 -22.71 -19.66
N SER A 742 13.92 -22.05 -19.09
CA SER A 742 14.06 -20.71 -18.51
C SER A 742 13.79 -20.70 -17.00
N ALA A 743 14.52 -19.84 -16.29
CA ALA A 743 14.32 -19.55 -14.87
C ALA A 743 14.56 -18.06 -14.60
N PHE A 744 13.83 -17.48 -13.65
CA PHE A 744 14.05 -16.09 -13.22
C PHE A 744 14.82 -16.06 -11.89
N LEU A 745 15.72 -15.11 -11.72
CA LEU A 745 16.35 -14.79 -10.43
C LEU A 745 15.56 -13.64 -9.78
N MET A 746 15.05 -13.82 -8.57
CA MET A 746 14.57 -12.71 -7.75
C MET A 746 14.95 -12.95 -6.29
N PRO A 747 16.01 -12.31 -5.78
CA PRO A 747 16.43 -12.50 -4.39
C PRO A 747 15.30 -12.18 -3.41
N SER A 748 15.26 -12.89 -2.29
CA SER A 748 14.32 -12.65 -1.20
C SER A 748 15.04 -12.07 0.02
N ALA A 749 14.29 -11.57 1.00
CA ALA A 749 14.83 -11.09 2.26
C ALA A 749 13.91 -11.44 3.43
N SER A 750 14.50 -11.67 4.60
CA SER A 750 13.78 -11.96 5.85
C SER A 750 13.44 -10.71 6.69
N GLY A 751 13.65 -9.52 6.13
CA GLY A 751 13.36 -8.24 6.77
C GLY A 751 11.88 -7.84 6.70
N PRO A 752 11.40 -6.91 7.54
CA PRO A 752 9.98 -6.54 7.62
C PRO A 752 9.45 -5.73 6.41
N CYS A 753 10.33 -5.35 5.46
CA CYS A 753 10.01 -4.63 4.22
C CYS A 753 9.06 -5.46 3.31
N ARG A 754 8.56 -4.91 2.19
CA ARG A 754 7.75 -5.66 1.20
C ARG A 754 8.58 -6.55 0.26
N PHE A 755 9.87 -6.27 0.12
CA PHE A 755 10.77 -6.95 -0.81
C PHE A 755 10.78 -8.48 -0.65
N GLY A 756 10.72 -8.99 0.58
CA GLY A 756 10.79 -10.43 0.85
C GLY A 756 9.64 -11.26 0.27
N VAL A 757 8.53 -10.63 -0.14
CA VAL A 757 7.38 -11.33 -0.76
C VAL A 757 7.21 -11.03 -2.25
N TYR A 758 8.17 -10.33 -2.89
CA TYR A 758 8.11 -10.06 -4.34
C TYR A 758 8.08 -11.35 -5.15
N ASN A 759 8.93 -12.32 -4.81
CA ASN A 759 8.96 -13.62 -5.49
C ASN A 759 7.62 -14.35 -5.39
N CYS A 760 6.90 -14.23 -4.27
CA CYS A 760 5.58 -14.84 -4.09
C CYS A 760 4.56 -14.21 -5.03
N MET A 761 4.57 -12.87 -5.13
CA MET A 761 3.72 -12.14 -6.07
C MET A 761 4.04 -12.48 -7.52
N GLN A 762 5.32 -12.56 -7.87
CA GLN A 762 5.74 -12.90 -9.23
C GLN A 762 5.37 -14.33 -9.62
N LYS A 763 5.52 -15.30 -8.72
CA LYS A 763 5.02 -16.68 -8.94
C LYS A 763 3.52 -16.68 -9.19
N LEU A 764 2.77 -15.91 -8.41
CA LEU A 764 1.33 -15.77 -8.59
C LEU A 764 0.99 -15.14 -9.96
N VAL A 765 1.73 -14.12 -10.40
CA VAL A 765 1.54 -13.50 -11.72
C VAL A 765 1.90 -14.46 -12.85
N LEU A 766 3.03 -15.18 -12.76
CA LEU A 766 3.40 -16.19 -13.75
C LEU A 766 2.34 -17.30 -13.84
N LYS A 767 1.75 -17.71 -12.70
CA LYS A 767 0.62 -18.64 -12.69
C LYS A 767 -0.58 -18.08 -13.47
N TYR A 768 -0.95 -16.82 -13.24
CA TYR A 768 -2.04 -16.18 -14.01
C TYR A 768 -1.72 -16.00 -15.49
N ALA A 769 -0.44 -15.84 -15.85
CA ALA A 769 0.03 -15.78 -17.23
C ALA A 769 0.14 -17.18 -17.90
N GLY A 770 -0.22 -18.27 -17.20
CA GLY A 770 -0.09 -19.64 -17.73
C GLY A 770 1.36 -20.16 -17.76
N LEU A 771 2.27 -19.52 -17.05
CA LEU A 771 3.72 -19.80 -17.01
C LEU A 771 4.17 -20.33 -15.64
N GLN A 772 3.29 -21.05 -14.96
CA GLN A 772 3.50 -21.63 -13.63
C GLN A 772 4.69 -22.61 -13.54
N ASP A 773 5.12 -23.19 -14.66
CA ASP A 773 6.23 -24.13 -14.73
C ASP A 773 7.61 -23.45 -14.83
N VAL A 774 7.64 -22.11 -14.95
CA VAL A 774 8.88 -21.32 -14.96
C VAL A 774 9.29 -21.01 -13.51
N PRO A 775 10.40 -21.58 -13.00
CA PRO A 775 10.81 -21.38 -11.62
C PRO A 775 11.37 -19.97 -11.41
N ILE A 776 11.07 -19.42 -10.24
CA ILE A 776 11.75 -18.25 -9.70
C ILE A 776 12.75 -18.73 -8.66
N PHE A 777 14.04 -18.65 -8.99
CA PHE A 777 15.14 -18.81 -8.06
C PHE A 777 15.19 -17.61 -7.13
N ALA A 778 14.80 -17.81 -5.87
CA ALA A 778 14.67 -16.74 -4.89
C ALA A 778 15.54 -17.00 -3.66
N PRO A 779 16.88 -16.89 -3.77
CA PRO A 779 17.75 -17.14 -2.66
C PRO A 779 17.46 -16.17 -1.51
N ASN A 780 17.25 -16.70 -0.31
CA ASN A 780 16.95 -15.89 0.88
C ASN A 780 18.24 -15.51 1.62
N GLN A 781 18.32 -14.30 2.17
CA GLN A 781 19.49 -13.74 2.87
C GLN A 781 19.85 -14.42 4.21
N ASP A 782 19.21 -15.54 4.56
CA ASP A 782 19.45 -16.25 5.80
C ASP A 782 20.66 -17.21 5.71
N THR A 783 20.86 -18.05 6.72
CA THR A 783 21.98 -19.00 6.78
C THR A 783 21.97 -20.05 5.67
N LYS A 784 20.87 -20.19 4.90
CA LYS A 784 20.72 -21.14 3.79
C LYS A 784 21.04 -20.56 2.41
N PHE A 785 21.28 -19.25 2.30
CA PHE A 785 21.64 -18.58 1.03
C PHE A 785 22.67 -19.36 0.21
N TYR A 786 23.74 -19.84 0.87
CA TYR A 786 24.81 -20.62 0.24
C TYR A 786 24.38 -22.01 -0.22
N ASN A 787 23.46 -22.66 0.50
CA ASN A 787 22.98 -23.99 0.17
C ASN A 787 21.99 -23.94 -1.00
N GLU A 788 21.18 -22.89 -1.09
CA GLU A 788 20.26 -22.66 -2.22
C GLU A 788 21.02 -22.33 -3.51
N ILE A 789 22.10 -21.53 -3.41
CA ILE A 789 23.01 -21.26 -4.53
C ILE A 789 23.82 -22.52 -4.90
N ALA A 790 24.34 -23.27 -3.91
CA ALA A 790 25.06 -24.52 -4.14
C ALA A 790 24.19 -25.57 -4.85
N GLY A 791 22.92 -25.70 -4.45
CA GLY A 791 21.94 -26.60 -5.07
C GLY A 791 21.46 -26.18 -6.47
N SER A 792 21.96 -25.06 -7.01
CA SER A 792 21.70 -24.60 -8.39
C SER A 792 22.92 -24.68 -9.32
N ILE A 793 24.13 -24.81 -8.78
CA ILE A 793 25.42 -24.64 -9.51
C ILE A 793 26.45 -25.75 -9.20
N GLY A 794 26.26 -26.57 -8.16
CA GLY A 794 27.23 -27.59 -7.73
C GLY A 794 28.30 -27.05 -6.78
N GLU A 795 29.17 -27.93 -6.26
CA GLU A 795 30.03 -27.85 -5.04
C GLU A 795 30.97 -26.64 -4.84
N LYS A 796 30.87 -25.52 -5.58
CA LYS A 796 31.77 -24.33 -5.49
C LYS A 796 31.08 -23.04 -5.02
N SER A 797 30.19 -23.10 -4.04
CA SER A 797 29.38 -21.96 -3.57
C SER A 797 30.19 -20.77 -3.02
N TRP A 798 31.31 -21.02 -2.32
CA TRP A 798 32.16 -19.95 -1.77
C TRP A 798 32.88 -19.13 -2.85
N LYS A 799 33.39 -19.81 -3.89
CA LYS A 799 34.11 -19.15 -4.99
C LYS A 799 33.19 -18.23 -5.78
N LEU A 800 32.00 -18.71 -6.13
CA LEU A 800 30.95 -17.91 -6.78
C LEU A 800 30.67 -16.62 -6.01
N MET A 801 30.55 -16.71 -4.69
CA MET A 801 30.21 -15.56 -3.86
C MET A 801 31.31 -14.51 -3.80
N LEU A 802 32.56 -14.93 -3.74
CA LEU A 802 33.70 -14.02 -3.83
C LEU A 802 33.81 -13.39 -5.23
N ASP A 803 33.60 -14.17 -6.29
CA ASP A 803 33.68 -13.70 -7.67
C ASP A 803 32.53 -12.73 -8.00
N ALA A 804 31.31 -13.01 -7.52
CA ALA A 804 30.15 -12.14 -7.66
C ALA A 804 30.35 -10.82 -6.89
N TRP A 805 30.85 -10.89 -5.65
CA TRP A 805 31.23 -9.72 -4.87
C TRP A 805 32.29 -8.89 -5.60
N THR A 806 33.38 -9.54 -6.05
CA THR A 806 34.50 -8.88 -6.72
C THR A 806 34.02 -8.16 -7.98
N SER A 807 33.19 -8.82 -8.79
CA SER A 807 32.60 -8.27 -10.02
C SER A 807 31.72 -7.04 -9.72
N MET A 808 30.80 -7.18 -8.75
CA MET A 808 29.85 -6.13 -8.37
C MET A 808 30.53 -4.92 -7.73
N VAL A 809 31.41 -5.13 -6.74
CA VAL A 809 32.11 -4.02 -6.07
C VAL A 809 33.00 -3.26 -7.05
N GLY A 810 33.60 -3.95 -8.05
CA GLY A 810 34.34 -3.28 -9.10
C GLY A 810 33.48 -2.33 -9.94
N ILE A 811 32.28 -2.76 -10.33
CA ILE A 811 31.33 -1.92 -11.08
C ILE A 811 30.88 -0.72 -10.24
N ASP A 812 30.61 -0.91 -8.94
CA ASP A 812 30.31 0.20 -8.01
C ASP A 812 31.46 1.22 -7.95
N LEU A 813 32.71 0.75 -7.79
CA LEU A 813 33.90 1.61 -7.77
C LEU A 813 34.08 2.37 -9.09
N MET A 814 33.89 1.69 -10.23
CA MET A 814 33.93 2.33 -11.55
C MET A 814 32.82 3.38 -11.70
N GLY A 815 31.60 3.10 -11.20
CA GLY A 815 30.47 4.02 -11.19
C GLY A 815 30.73 5.28 -10.35
N LYS A 816 31.36 5.15 -9.18
CA LYS A 816 31.79 6.30 -8.35
C LYS A 816 32.78 7.18 -9.09
N VAL A 817 33.76 6.59 -9.79
CA VAL A 817 34.71 7.33 -10.62
C VAL A 817 34.01 8.00 -11.81
N LYS A 818 33.03 7.34 -12.44
CA LYS A 818 32.22 7.93 -13.51
C LYS A 818 31.54 9.21 -13.04
N LEU A 819 30.85 9.17 -11.89
CA LEU A 819 30.16 10.34 -11.33
C LEU A 819 31.14 11.45 -10.94
N LYS A 820 32.27 11.12 -10.29
CA LYS A 820 33.33 12.08 -9.99
C LYS A 820 33.97 12.67 -11.26
N ALA A 821 34.13 11.89 -12.33
CA ALA A 821 34.71 12.40 -13.56
C ALA A 821 33.74 13.35 -14.27
N LYS A 822 32.45 12.98 -14.33
CA LYS A 822 31.40 13.86 -14.87
C LYS A 822 31.29 15.18 -14.10
N SER A 823 31.51 15.18 -12.77
CA SER A 823 31.49 16.43 -12.00
C SER A 823 32.63 17.38 -12.37
N HIS A 824 33.80 16.83 -12.73
CA HIS A 824 35.00 17.60 -13.08
C HIS A 824 35.22 17.72 -14.59
N SER A 825 34.20 17.54 -15.42
CA SER A 825 34.33 17.63 -16.88
C SER A 825 33.14 18.34 -17.52
N ASN A 826 33.39 18.93 -18.69
CA ASN A 826 32.36 19.49 -19.57
C ASN A 826 31.95 18.50 -20.68
N HIS A 827 32.67 17.39 -20.87
CA HIS A 827 32.43 16.39 -21.92
C HIS A 827 31.75 15.12 -21.39
N LYS A 828 30.55 15.26 -20.82
CA LYS A 828 29.80 14.14 -20.19
C LYS A 828 29.54 12.95 -21.14
N PRO A 829 29.16 13.15 -22.43
CA PRO A 829 28.90 12.01 -23.33
C PRO A 829 30.14 11.15 -23.60
N GLU A 830 31.33 11.77 -23.65
CA GLU A 830 32.60 11.05 -23.83
C GLU A 830 32.92 10.17 -22.62
N ILE A 831 32.69 10.69 -21.41
CA ILE A 831 32.86 9.94 -20.16
C ILE A 831 31.91 8.74 -20.10
N GLN A 832 30.64 8.91 -20.52
CA GLN A 832 29.68 7.81 -20.57
C GLN A 832 30.12 6.74 -21.58
N LYS A 833 30.49 7.13 -22.80
CA LYS A 833 31.00 6.19 -23.82
C LYS A 833 32.23 5.43 -23.34
N LEU A 834 33.15 6.12 -22.67
CA LEU A 834 34.35 5.51 -22.08
C LEU A 834 33.97 4.52 -20.97
N TYR A 835 33.01 4.86 -20.12
CA TYR A 835 32.49 3.95 -19.09
C TYR A 835 31.93 2.66 -19.71
N ASP A 836 31.10 2.77 -20.74
CA ASP A 836 30.46 1.61 -21.38
C ASP A 836 31.51 0.67 -22.02
N GLN A 837 32.58 1.23 -22.59
CA GLN A 837 33.71 0.45 -23.11
C GLN A 837 34.43 -0.32 -22.00
N TRP A 838 34.75 0.35 -20.89
CA TRP A 838 35.47 -0.27 -19.78
C TRP A 838 34.60 -1.23 -18.97
N LEU A 839 33.29 -1.00 -18.89
CA LEU A 839 32.34 -1.96 -18.34
C LEU A 839 32.43 -3.27 -19.13
N ASN A 840 32.41 -3.22 -20.46
CA ASN A 840 32.58 -4.43 -21.29
C ASN A 840 33.93 -5.14 -21.07
N VAL A 841 35.02 -4.39 -20.89
CA VAL A 841 36.34 -4.96 -20.53
C VAL A 841 36.27 -5.69 -19.19
N TRP A 842 35.64 -5.08 -18.18
CA TRP A 842 35.45 -5.65 -16.85
C TRP A 842 34.60 -6.94 -16.89
N LEU A 843 33.50 -6.93 -17.63
CA LEU A 843 32.61 -8.08 -17.78
C LEU A 843 33.33 -9.25 -18.48
N LYS A 844 34.03 -9.01 -19.58
CA LYS A 844 34.82 -10.05 -20.28
C LYS A 844 35.91 -10.64 -19.39
N ASN A 845 36.61 -9.82 -18.60
CA ASN A 845 37.59 -10.32 -17.64
C ASN A 845 36.94 -11.18 -16.55
N THR A 846 35.72 -10.83 -16.12
CA THR A 846 34.96 -11.61 -15.14
C THR A 846 34.50 -12.95 -15.72
N GLU A 847 33.95 -12.97 -16.94
CA GLU A 847 33.56 -14.19 -17.66
C GLU A 847 34.76 -15.14 -17.86
N ALA A 848 35.95 -14.59 -18.12
CA ALA A 848 37.20 -15.35 -18.25
C ALA A 848 37.83 -15.78 -16.91
N ASN A 849 37.14 -15.63 -15.77
CA ASN A 849 37.66 -15.93 -14.42
C ASN A 849 38.98 -15.21 -14.09
N GLY A 850 39.13 -13.96 -14.54
CA GLY A 850 40.33 -13.15 -14.32
C GLY A 850 40.68 -12.96 -12.84
N SER A 851 41.98 -13.06 -12.52
CA SER A 851 42.49 -12.91 -11.15
C SER A 851 42.29 -11.49 -10.59
N ILE A 852 42.32 -11.35 -9.26
CA ILE A 852 42.26 -10.03 -8.59
C ILE A 852 43.39 -9.11 -9.10
N ALA A 853 44.57 -9.64 -9.40
CA ALA A 853 45.67 -8.87 -9.97
C ALA A 853 45.33 -8.32 -11.36
N SER A 854 44.68 -9.11 -12.23
CA SER A 854 44.23 -8.64 -13.55
C SER A 854 43.15 -7.56 -13.42
N LYS A 855 42.20 -7.72 -12.49
CA LYS A 855 41.16 -6.73 -12.19
C LYS A 855 41.74 -5.42 -11.65
N LYS A 856 42.75 -5.50 -10.78
CA LYS A 856 43.50 -4.32 -10.29
C LYS A 856 44.22 -3.58 -11.42
N LYS A 857 44.77 -4.31 -12.41
CA LYS A 857 45.38 -3.69 -13.60
C LYS A 857 44.33 -2.94 -14.43
N ILE A 858 43.16 -3.54 -14.65
CA ILE A 858 42.02 -2.88 -15.31
C ILE A 858 41.63 -1.59 -14.57
N MET A 859 41.52 -1.63 -13.23
CA MET A 859 41.21 -0.45 -12.43
C MET A 859 42.28 0.66 -12.55
N ALA A 860 43.56 0.30 -12.64
CA ALA A 860 44.64 1.28 -12.83
C ALA A 860 44.59 1.95 -14.21
N GLU A 861 44.35 1.17 -15.27
CA GLU A 861 44.21 1.71 -16.62
C GLU A 861 42.94 2.56 -16.76
N TYR A 862 41.83 2.11 -16.18
CA TYR A 862 40.58 2.85 -16.06
C TYR A 862 40.79 4.20 -15.35
N ALA A 863 41.46 4.21 -14.18
CA ALA A 863 41.78 5.43 -13.45
C ALA A 863 42.57 6.42 -14.31
N GLN A 864 43.60 5.91 -15.01
CA GLN A 864 44.47 6.73 -15.83
C GLN A 864 43.70 7.38 -16.98
N LYS A 865 42.86 6.63 -17.70
CA LYS A 865 42.05 7.15 -18.81
C LYS A 865 41.04 8.20 -18.34
N PHE A 866 40.35 7.96 -17.23
CA PHE A 866 39.38 8.94 -16.70
C PHE A 866 40.07 10.19 -16.18
N SER A 867 41.25 10.08 -15.56
CA SER A 867 41.98 11.25 -15.04
C SER A 867 42.41 12.24 -16.13
N GLN A 868 42.55 11.78 -17.38
CA GLN A 868 42.87 12.62 -18.54
C GLN A 868 41.68 13.49 -19.00
N LEU A 869 40.45 13.12 -18.60
CA LEU A 869 39.22 13.81 -18.98
C LEU A 869 38.65 14.71 -17.87
N THR A 870 39.37 14.85 -16.75
CA THR A 870 38.95 15.62 -15.58
C THR A 870 39.79 16.86 -15.35
N ASN A 871 39.12 17.96 -14.99
CA ASN A 871 39.72 19.21 -14.56
C ASN A 871 39.35 19.51 -13.09
N PRO A 872 40.30 19.38 -12.14
CA PRO A 872 40.07 19.66 -10.72
C PRO A 872 39.64 21.10 -10.39
N ALA A 873 39.85 22.06 -11.30
CA ALA A 873 39.43 23.45 -11.09
C ALA A 873 37.90 23.63 -11.15
N ILE A 874 37.17 22.65 -11.70
CA ILE A 874 35.71 22.69 -11.79
C ILE A 874 35.11 22.28 -10.44
N SER A 875 34.50 23.23 -9.74
CA SER A 875 33.77 23.00 -8.49
C SER A 875 32.26 23.16 -8.71
N LYS A 876 31.49 22.14 -8.35
CA LYS A 876 30.03 22.09 -8.47
C LYS A 876 29.42 21.69 -7.12
N PRO A 877 28.21 22.17 -6.78
CA PRO A 877 27.55 21.77 -5.54
C PRO A 877 27.31 20.26 -5.54
N ARG A 878 27.80 19.58 -4.51
CA ARG A 878 27.69 18.13 -4.41
C ARG A 878 26.36 17.73 -3.78
N ILE A 879 25.58 16.95 -4.51
CA ILE A 879 24.26 16.43 -4.08
C ILE A 879 24.35 14.91 -4.01
N ALA A 880 24.00 14.35 -2.86
CA ALA A 880 23.96 12.91 -2.67
C ALA A 880 22.55 12.34 -2.86
N ILE A 881 22.48 11.10 -3.33
CA ILE A 881 21.22 10.36 -3.54
C ILE A 881 21.24 9.13 -2.65
N VAL A 882 20.23 9.04 -1.79
CA VAL A 882 19.98 7.94 -0.84
C VAL A 882 18.55 7.44 -1.00
N GLY A 883 18.16 6.42 -0.26
CA GLY A 883 16.80 5.90 -0.26
C GLY A 883 16.73 4.46 -0.77
N GLU A 884 15.58 4.09 -1.32
CA GLU A 884 15.27 2.72 -1.71
C GLU A 884 16.26 2.22 -2.79
N ILE A 885 16.82 1.04 -2.56
CA ILE A 885 18.01 0.54 -3.28
C ILE A 885 17.71 0.31 -4.76
N TYR A 886 16.55 -0.24 -5.12
CA TYR A 886 16.21 -0.46 -6.52
C TYR A 886 15.94 0.89 -7.23
N VAL A 887 15.14 1.76 -6.62
CA VAL A 887 14.80 3.06 -7.23
C VAL A 887 16.04 3.93 -7.41
N ARG A 888 16.95 3.98 -6.45
CA ARG A 888 18.15 4.83 -6.57
C ARG A 888 19.15 4.35 -7.62
N THR A 889 19.19 3.05 -7.95
CA THR A 889 20.10 2.50 -8.96
C THR A 889 19.47 2.32 -10.34
N HIS A 890 18.14 2.24 -10.44
CA HIS A 890 17.43 2.04 -11.70
C HIS A 890 17.00 3.39 -12.32
N GLN A 891 17.62 3.76 -13.44
CA GLN A 891 17.42 5.06 -14.09
C GLN A 891 15.96 5.35 -14.44
N PHE A 892 15.26 4.42 -15.09
CA PHE A 892 13.83 4.58 -15.41
C PHE A 892 12.95 4.74 -14.15
N ALA A 893 13.27 4.03 -13.06
CA ALA A 893 12.44 4.04 -11.86
C ALA A 893 12.53 5.36 -11.07
N ASN A 894 13.57 6.16 -11.32
CA ASN A 894 13.80 7.46 -10.67
C ASN A 894 13.73 8.64 -11.66
N ASN A 895 13.15 8.45 -12.84
CA ASN A 895 13.08 9.44 -13.92
C ASN A 895 14.43 10.10 -14.23
N TYR A 896 15.50 9.30 -14.27
CA TYR A 896 16.84 9.74 -14.64
C TYR A 896 17.36 10.89 -13.76
N ILE A 897 17.12 10.82 -12.45
CA ILE A 897 17.39 11.94 -11.51
C ILE A 897 18.84 12.42 -11.53
N ILE A 898 19.82 11.52 -11.73
CA ILE A 898 21.24 11.88 -11.81
C ILE A 898 21.48 12.76 -13.04
N ASP A 899 20.96 12.38 -14.21
CA ASP A 899 21.19 13.10 -15.46
C ASP A 899 20.54 14.50 -15.38
N ARG A 900 19.32 14.59 -14.84
CA ARG A 900 18.63 15.88 -14.62
C ARG A 900 19.38 16.79 -13.62
N LEU A 901 19.92 16.26 -12.52
CA LEU A 901 20.75 17.04 -11.60
C LEU A 901 22.05 17.51 -12.25
N GLU A 902 22.66 16.65 -13.06
CA GLU A 902 23.87 17.00 -13.80
C GLU A 902 23.59 18.11 -14.82
N GLU A 903 22.43 18.10 -15.49
CA GLU A 903 21.96 19.18 -16.39
C GLU A 903 21.82 20.52 -15.67
N LEU A 904 21.35 20.52 -14.43
CA LEU A 904 21.30 21.72 -13.57
C LEU A 904 22.68 22.20 -13.10
N GLY A 905 23.73 21.38 -13.29
CA GLY A 905 25.10 21.72 -12.90
C GLY A 905 25.56 21.14 -11.56
N ALA A 906 24.84 20.17 -11.00
CA ALA A 906 25.24 19.49 -9.76
C ALA A 906 26.34 18.44 -9.98
N ALA A 907 27.11 18.16 -8.93
CA ALA A 907 27.95 16.99 -8.82
C ALA A 907 27.22 15.90 -8.03
N CYS A 908 26.89 14.78 -8.66
CA CYS A 908 26.10 13.72 -8.04
C CYS A 908 26.97 12.71 -7.28
N SER A 909 26.48 12.21 -6.14
CA SER A 909 27.04 11.07 -5.41
C SER A 909 25.92 10.08 -5.10
N LEU A 910 26.12 8.80 -5.40
CA LEU A 910 25.12 7.76 -5.21
C LEU A 910 25.57 6.80 -4.10
N ALA A 911 24.65 6.47 -3.19
CA ALA A 911 24.83 5.40 -2.23
C ALA A 911 24.97 4.04 -2.96
N PRO A 912 26.14 3.37 -2.92
CA PRO A 912 26.43 2.21 -3.77
C PRO A 912 25.69 0.95 -3.31
N LEU A 913 25.71 -0.12 -4.12
CA LEU A 913 25.13 -1.40 -3.74
C LEU A 913 25.99 -2.12 -2.68
N ALA A 914 27.31 -1.90 -2.69
CA ALA A 914 28.27 -2.41 -1.73
C ALA A 914 27.87 -2.14 -0.26
N GLU A 915 27.33 -0.94 0.03
CA GLU A 915 26.90 -0.58 1.38
C GLU A 915 25.83 -1.54 1.93
N TRP A 916 24.92 -1.97 1.06
CA TRP A 916 23.81 -2.84 1.42
C TRP A 916 24.30 -4.26 1.68
N VAL A 917 25.30 -4.71 0.92
CA VAL A 917 25.96 -6.00 1.18
C VAL A 917 26.69 -5.98 2.51
N TYR A 918 27.45 -4.92 2.81
CA TYR A 918 28.09 -4.78 4.12
C TYR A 918 27.08 -4.72 5.26
N TYR A 919 25.97 -4.01 5.07
CA TYR A 919 24.89 -3.96 6.04
C TYR A 919 24.26 -5.33 6.30
N THR A 920 23.91 -6.06 5.23
CA THR A 920 23.30 -7.39 5.35
C THR A 920 24.25 -8.38 6.00
N ASN A 921 25.54 -8.37 5.66
CA ASN A 921 26.56 -9.17 6.33
C ASN A 921 26.68 -8.84 7.82
N TYR A 922 26.67 -7.54 8.16
CA TYR A 922 26.74 -7.10 9.55
C TYR A 922 25.50 -7.54 10.34
N MET A 923 24.30 -7.38 9.77
CA MET A 923 23.06 -7.87 10.38
C MET A 923 23.05 -9.39 10.55
N ARG A 924 23.55 -10.15 9.56
CA ARG A 924 23.72 -11.62 9.63
C ARG A 924 24.69 -12.02 10.74
N THR A 925 25.78 -11.28 10.90
CA THR A 925 26.76 -11.48 11.98
C THR A 925 26.13 -11.24 13.35
N LEU A 926 25.35 -10.17 13.51
CA LEU A 926 24.61 -9.91 14.75
C LEU A 926 23.55 -10.97 15.01
N GLY A 927 22.86 -11.45 13.97
CA GLY A 927 21.91 -12.55 14.03
C GLY A 927 22.55 -13.85 14.54
N ALA A 928 23.66 -14.27 13.92
CA ALA A 928 24.41 -15.48 14.31
C ALA A 928 24.90 -15.40 15.75
N LYS A 929 25.41 -14.23 16.17
CA LYS A 929 25.82 -13.99 17.57
C LYS A 929 24.65 -14.16 18.54
N ARG A 930 23.47 -13.61 18.22
CA ARG A 930 22.26 -13.75 19.05
C ARG A 930 21.77 -15.19 19.11
N ALA A 931 21.86 -15.92 18.00
CA ALA A 931 21.45 -17.32 17.91
C ALA A 931 22.45 -18.31 18.54
N GLY A 932 23.59 -17.86 19.09
CA GLY A 932 24.64 -18.74 19.61
C GLY A 932 25.37 -19.55 18.53
N GLN A 933 25.27 -19.12 17.26
CA GLN A 933 25.83 -19.82 16.11
C GLN A 933 27.29 -19.39 15.86
N HIS A 934 28.21 -19.87 16.72
CA HIS A 934 29.61 -19.45 16.74
C HIS A 934 30.37 -19.69 15.43
N TRP A 935 30.14 -20.82 14.75
CA TRP A 935 30.75 -21.11 13.45
C TRP A 935 30.35 -20.10 12.38
N TYR A 936 29.04 -19.88 12.20
CA TYR A 936 28.52 -18.90 11.25
C TYR A 936 28.97 -17.47 11.58
N TYR A 937 29.09 -17.13 12.86
CA TYR A 937 29.66 -15.86 13.30
C TYR A 937 31.10 -15.68 12.83
N LEU A 938 31.95 -16.69 13.00
CA LEU A 938 33.35 -16.67 12.54
C LEU A 938 33.44 -16.55 11.01
N VAL A 939 32.69 -17.39 10.29
CA VAL A 939 32.64 -17.37 8.81
C VAL A 939 32.24 -15.99 8.29
N ASN A 940 31.24 -15.35 8.90
CA ASN A 940 30.79 -14.02 8.51
C ASN A 940 31.87 -12.95 8.73
N ILE A 941 32.65 -13.03 9.81
CA ILE A 941 33.76 -12.09 10.07
C ILE A 941 34.87 -12.26 9.04
N VAL A 942 35.25 -13.51 8.73
CA VAL A 942 36.28 -13.79 7.73
C VAL A 942 35.82 -13.29 6.35
N GLN A 943 34.56 -13.55 5.99
CA GLN A 943 33.98 -13.05 4.75
C GLN A 943 34.01 -11.52 4.68
N ASP A 944 33.57 -10.83 5.73
CA ASP A 944 33.58 -9.37 5.82
C ASP A 944 35.01 -8.81 5.63
N PHE A 945 36.00 -9.42 6.27
CA PHE A 945 37.41 -9.05 6.11
C PHE A 945 37.90 -9.23 4.67
N VAL A 946 37.62 -10.39 4.05
CA VAL A 946 38.02 -10.68 2.66
C VAL A 946 37.35 -9.69 1.70
N GLN A 947 36.07 -9.39 1.89
CA GLN A 947 35.33 -8.46 1.02
C GLN A 947 35.91 -7.04 1.07
N HIS A 948 36.22 -6.54 2.27
CA HIS A 948 36.88 -5.24 2.43
C HIS A 948 38.31 -5.25 1.87
N TYR A 949 39.04 -6.35 2.01
CA TYR A 949 40.38 -6.48 1.42
C TYR A 949 40.33 -6.39 -0.12
N VAL A 950 39.36 -7.08 -0.74
CA VAL A 950 39.13 -7.04 -2.19
C VAL A 950 38.76 -5.62 -2.63
N GLU A 951 37.80 -4.97 -1.97
CA GLU A 951 37.40 -3.60 -2.30
C GLU A 951 38.60 -2.65 -2.22
N LYS A 952 39.33 -2.64 -1.09
CA LYS A 952 40.50 -1.76 -0.91
C LYS A 952 41.57 -2.02 -1.97
N THR A 953 41.79 -3.27 -2.36
CA THR A 953 42.76 -3.63 -3.39
C THR A 953 42.38 -3.08 -4.76
N LEU A 954 41.10 -3.13 -5.10
CA LEU A 954 40.56 -2.60 -6.36
C LEU A 954 40.42 -1.07 -6.35
N ALA A 955 40.11 -0.49 -5.19
CA ALA A 955 39.97 0.96 -5.00
C ALA A 955 41.32 1.69 -4.99
N ALA A 956 42.37 1.09 -4.42
CA ALA A 956 43.70 1.71 -4.30
C ALA A 956 44.22 2.41 -5.58
N PRO A 957 44.19 1.83 -6.78
CA PRO A 957 44.61 2.53 -7.99
C PRO A 957 43.70 3.72 -8.36
N LEU A 958 42.40 3.64 -8.08
CA LEU A 958 41.43 4.71 -8.32
C LEU A 958 41.63 5.87 -7.33
N GLU A 959 41.84 5.54 -6.05
CA GLU A 959 41.97 6.53 -4.96
C GLU A 959 43.21 7.42 -5.12
N LYS A 960 44.29 6.88 -5.71
CA LYS A 960 45.48 7.67 -6.07
C LYS A 960 45.18 8.84 -7.00
N LYS A 961 44.09 8.78 -7.78
CA LYS A 961 43.73 9.80 -8.77
C LYS A 961 42.50 10.63 -8.34
N PHE A 962 41.57 10.02 -7.62
CA PHE A 962 40.24 10.61 -7.36
C PHE A 962 39.91 10.79 -5.87
N GLY A 963 40.89 10.58 -4.98
CA GLY A 963 40.69 10.60 -3.52
C GLY A 963 39.87 9.41 -3.03
N THR A 964 39.36 9.45 -1.79
CA THR A 964 38.62 8.33 -1.18
C THR A 964 37.45 7.86 -2.05
N ILE A 965 37.41 6.56 -2.36
CA ILE A 965 36.37 5.90 -3.15
C ILE A 965 35.82 4.68 -2.43
N ALA A 966 36.67 3.93 -1.71
CA ALA A 966 36.22 2.78 -0.94
C ALA A 966 35.19 3.20 0.13
N GLU A 967 34.25 2.32 0.43
CA GLU A 967 33.25 2.58 1.48
C GLU A 967 33.89 2.63 2.88
N HIS A 968 33.28 3.45 3.75
CA HIS A 968 33.62 3.44 5.16
C HIS A 968 33.10 2.16 5.83
N ASP A 969 33.73 1.79 6.95
CA ASP A 969 33.27 0.68 7.77
C ASP A 969 31.79 0.86 8.16
N ILE A 970 30.99 -0.15 7.83
CA ILE A 970 29.53 -0.10 8.00
C ILE A 970 29.12 0.13 9.46
N LYS A 971 29.90 -0.34 10.43
CA LYS A 971 29.58 -0.14 11.86
C LYS A 971 29.70 1.32 12.25
N SER A 972 30.70 2.00 11.69
CA SER A 972 30.92 3.43 11.87
C SER A 972 29.79 4.25 11.24
N VAL A 973 29.38 3.89 10.02
CA VAL A 973 28.23 4.50 9.33
C VAL A 973 26.93 4.32 10.13
N LEU A 974 26.65 3.10 10.60
CA LEU A 974 25.45 2.81 11.41
C LEU A 974 25.44 3.55 12.74
N ARG A 975 26.60 3.81 13.34
CA ARG A 975 26.71 4.59 14.59
C ARG A 975 26.22 6.03 14.42
N LEU A 976 26.45 6.64 13.26
CA LEU A 976 25.97 8.00 12.95
C LEU A 976 24.43 8.09 13.05
N GLY A 977 23.71 7.07 12.56
CA GLY A 977 22.26 7.04 12.54
C GLY A 977 21.61 6.58 13.85
N GLN A 978 22.36 5.97 14.77
CA GLN A 978 21.84 5.30 15.96
C GLN A 978 21.05 6.22 16.90
N LYS A 979 21.35 7.53 16.91
CA LYS A 979 20.60 8.55 17.64
C LYS A 979 19.13 8.64 17.19
N TYR A 980 18.87 8.39 15.90
CA TYR A 980 17.57 8.63 15.29
C TYR A 980 16.77 7.35 15.11
N ILE A 981 17.41 6.23 14.77
CA ILE A 981 16.77 4.93 14.57
C ILE A 981 17.68 3.81 15.11
N ASP A 982 17.11 2.90 15.88
CA ASP A 982 17.89 1.79 16.43
C ASP A 982 18.16 0.71 15.37
N ILE A 983 19.37 0.13 15.39
CA ILE A 983 19.78 -0.89 14.43
C ILE A 983 18.93 -2.17 14.48
N SER A 984 18.22 -2.41 15.59
CA SER A 984 17.33 -3.56 15.76
C SER A 984 16.12 -3.57 14.84
N PHE A 985 15.74 -2.40 14.27
CA PHE A 985 14.68 -2.27 13.29
C PHE A 985 14.90 -3.16 12.06
N GLU A 986 16.16 -3.41 11.68
CA GLU A 986 16.55 -4.25 10.55
C GLU A 986 15.85 -3.80 9.23
N GLY A 987 16.49 -2.94 8.43
CA GLY A 987 15.93 -2.45 7.16
C GLY A 987 16.66 -1.25 6.57
N GLU A 988 16.30 -0.89 5.33
CA GLU A 988 16.93 0.21 4.57
C GLU A 988 16.82 1.58 5.24
N ALA A 989 15.77 1.83 6.05
CA ALA A 989 15.64 3.09 6.77
C ALA A 989 16.84 3.41 7.68
N VAL A 990 17.45 2.39 8.29
CA VAL A 990 18.65 2.56 9.13
C VAL A 990 19.84 3.01 8.28
N LEU A 991 20.01 2.38 7.12
CA LEU A 991 21.06 2.72 6.16
C LEU A 991 20.88 4.15 5.64
N SER A 992 19.69 4.51 5.19
CA SER A 992 19.42 5.82 4.58
C SER A 992 19.60 6.96 5.58
N VAL A 993 19.12 6.81 6.83
CA VAL A 993 19.38 7.78 7.90
C VAL A 993 20.88 7.95 8.14
N SER A 994 21.61 6.85 8.27
CA SER A 994 23.06 6.88 8.47
C SER A 994 23.82 7.52 7.30
N LYS A 995 23.44 7.19 6.06
CA LYS A 995 24.07 7.73 4.86
C LYS A 995 23.84 9.22 4.67
N ILE A 996 22.66 9.74 5.02
CA ILE A 996 22.41 11.20 5.01
C ILE A 996 23.45 11.92 5.86
N ILE A 997 23.70 11.40 7.07
CA ILE A 997 24.63 12.01 8.04
C ILE A 997 26.08 11.84 7.58
N GLU A 998 26.43 10.67 7.03
CA GLU A 998 27.75 10.46 6.44
C GLU A 998 28.03 11.46 5.30
N TYR A 999 27.08 11.65 4.39
CA TYR A 999 27.23 12.61 3.29
C TYR A 999 27.33 14.06 3.76
N TYR A 1000 26.65 14.41 4.85
CA TYR A 1000 26.85 15.70 5.51
C TYR A 1000 28.31 15.87 5.97
N HIS A 1001 28.87 14.88 6.66
CA HIS A 1001 30.28 14.92 7.10
C HIS A 1001 31.28 14.91 5.95
N GLN A 1002 30.93 14.32 4.80
CA GLN A 1002 31.74 14.37 3.60
C GLN A 1002 31.63 15.71 2.84
N GLY A 1003 30.83 16.67 3.30
CA GLY A 1003 30.69 17.99 2.68
C GLY A 1003 29.66 18.09 1.54
N CYS A 1004 28.64 17.22 1.51
CA CYS A 1004 27.52 17.41 0.56
C CYS A 1004 26.72 18.68 0.87
N ALA A 1005 26.33 19.40 -0.18
CA ALA A 1005 25.49 20.58 -0.09
C ALA A 1005 23.99 20.23 0.07
N GLY A 1006 23.60 19.00 -0.23
CA GLY A 1006 22.27 18.49 0.06
C GLY A 1006 22.14 17.02 -0.25
N VAL A 1007 21.01 16.45 0.16
CA VAL A 1007 20.70 15.03 -0.05
C VAL A 1007 19.30 14.87 -0.62
N ILE A 1008 19.13 13.98 -1.60
CA ILE A 1008 17.82 13.57 -2.09
C ILE A 1008 17.56 12.14 -1.62
N ASN A 1009 16.44 11.94 -0.94
CA ASN A 1009 15.92 10.64 -0.55
C ASN A 1009 14.87 10.20 -1.57
N VAL A 1010 15.22 9.23 -2.41
CA VAL A 1010 14.33 8.68 -3.44
C VAL A 1010 13.59 7.45 -2.94
N MET A 1011 12.31 7.32 -3.30
CA MET A 1011 11.50 6.18 -2.85
C MET A 1011 10.36 5.84 -3.81
N PRO A 1012 9.87 4.59 -3.81
CA PRO A 1012 8.56 4.29 -4.36
C PRO A 1012 7.44 5.00 -3.60
N PHE A 1013 6.34 5.35 -4.28
CA PHE A 1013 5.11 5.79 -3.64
C PHE A 1013 4.63 4.75 -2.59
N THR A 1014 4.22 5.21 -1.41
CA THR A 1014 3.88 4.39 -0.21
C THR A 1014 5.00 3.51 0.38
N CYS A 1015 6.28 3.70 -0.01
CA CYS A 1015 7.40 2.94 0.56
C CYS A 1015 7.50 3.12 2.08
N MET A 1016 7.35 2.03 2.85
CA MET A 1016 7.34 2.15 4.32
C MET A 1016 8.70 2.61 4.89
N PRO A 1017 9.84 1.97 4.57
CA PRO A 1017 11.14 2.41 5.07
C PRO A 1017 11.48 3.87 4.76
N SER A 1018 11.35 4.31 3.52
CA SER A 1018 11.70 5.68 3.14
C SER A 1018 10.71 6.74 3.65
N THR A 1019 9.45 6.38 3.90
CA THR A 1019 8.50 7.24 4.62
C THR A 1019 8.90 7.41 6.09
N ILE A 1020 9.44 6.36 6.73
CA ILE A 1020 10.01 6.46 8.09
C ILE A 1020 11.20 7.44 8.07
N VAL A 1021 12.09 7.34 7.09
CA VAL A 1021 13.18 8.31 6.91
C VAL A 1021 12.63 9.74 6.76
N SER A 1022 11.60 9.93 5.92
CA SER A 1022 10.93 11.22 5.71
C SER A 1022 10.39 11.83 7.00
N SER A 1023 9.82 11.02 7.89
CA SER A 1023 9.30 11.50 9.18
C SER A 1023 10.40 11.99 10.15
N ILE A 1024 11.63 11.51 9.97
CA ILE A 1024 12.80 11.80 10.82
C ILE A 1024 13.67 12.91 10.22
N ILE A 1025 13.64 13.08 8.89
CA ILE A 1025 14.43 14.08 8.14
C ILE A 1025 14.36 15.51 8.73
N PRO A 1026 13.21 16.04 9.19
CA PRO A 1026 13.18 17.39 9.78
C PRO A 1026 14.16 17.56 10.95
N GLN A 1027 14.28 16.53 11.80
CA GLN A 1027 15.23 16.54 12.92
C GLN A 1027 16.68 16.38 12.43
N ILE A 1028 16.93 15.51 11.44
CA ILE A 1028 18.27 15.32 10.87
C ILE A 1028 18.76 16.60 10.18
N SER A 1029 17.92 17.25 9.38
CA SER A 1029 18.25 18.50 8.69
C SER A 1029 18.70 19.56 9.70
N LYS A 1030 17.95 19.73 10.79
CA LYS A 1030 18.29 20.66 11.88
C LYS A 1030 19.64 20.32 12.53
N ASP A 1031 19.86 19.05 12.86
CA ASP A 1031 21.10 18.59 13.49
C ASP A 1031 22.32 18.65 12.54
N CYS A 1032 22.08 18.61 11.22
CA CYS A 1032 23.09 18.78 10.15
C CYS A 1032 23.19 20.23 9.64
N GLY A 1033 22.93 21.22 10.51
CA GLY A 1033 23.08 22.64 10.20
C GLY A 1033 22.13 23.13 9.11
N ASN A 1034 20.87 22.70 9.15
CA ASN A 1034 19.82 22.99 8.15
C ASN A 1034 20.22 22.58 6.72
N MET A 1035 20.86 21.43 6.58
CA MET A 1035 21.17 20.88 5.24
C MET A 1035 19.86 20.62 4.48
N PRO A 1036 19.71 21.11 3.23
CA PRO A 1036 18.59 20.77 2.38
C PRO A 1036 18.50 19.26 2.17
N ILE A 1037 17.34 18.69 2.48
CA ILE A 1037 17.03 17.29 2.20
C ILE A 1037 15.68 17.21 1.50
N LEU A 1038 15.69 16.72 0.25
CA LEU A 1038 14.48 16.59 -0.57
C LEU A 1038 13.99 15.14 -0.59
N ASN A 1039 12.71 14.93 -0.30
CA ASN A 1039 12.06 13.64 -0.47
C ASN A 1039 11.34 13.59 -1.82
N ILE A 1040 11.61 12.56 -2.61
CA ILE A 1040 10.96 12.35 -3.92
C ILE A 1040 10.40 10.94 -3.99
N SER A 1041 9.09 10.85 -4.24
CA SER A 1041 8.38 9.59 -4.43
C SER A 1041 8.10 9.34 -5.91
N PHE A 1042 8.37 8.12 -6.38
CA PHE A 1042 8.13 7.68 -7.75
C PHE A 1042 7.06 6.57 -7.80
N ASP A 1043 6.15 6.67 -8.76
CA ASP A 1043 5.09 5.69 -9.04
C ASP A 1043 5.16 5.13 -10.48
N GLY A 1044 6.23 5.48 -11.21
CA GLY A 1044 6.47 5.11 -12.61
C GLY A 1044 5.84 6.05 -13.64
N THR A 1045 5.26 7.16 -13.20
CA THR A 1045 4.80 8.25 -14.08
C THR A 1045 5.65 9.50 -13.85
N GLU A 1046 5.83 10.35 -14.86
CA GLU A 1046 6.56 11.61 -14.67
C GLU A 1046 5.74 12.56 -13.79
N ASP A 1047 6.34 13.08 -12.71
CA ASP A 1047 5.75 14.15 -11.90
C ASP A 1047 6.05 15.47 -12.61
N VAL A 1048 4.99 16.20 -12.95
CA VAL A 1048 5.05 17.45 -13.70
C VAL A 1048 5.78 18.54 -12.93
N THR A 1049 5.62 18.55 -11.59
CA THR A 1049 6.32 19.49 -10.71
C THR A 1049 7.76 19.07 -10.42
N PHE A 1050 8.20 17.90 -10.91
CA PHE A 1050 9.50 17.33 -10.59
C PHE A 1050 10.65 18.24 -10.99
N ALA A 1051 10.61 18.81 -12.21
CA ALA A 1051 11.65 19.70 -12.71
C ALA A 1051 11.78 20.95 -11.82
N THR A 1052 10.67 21.64 -11.57
CA THR A 1052 10.62 22.85 -10.73
C THR A 1052 11.08 22.58 -9.29
N ARG A 1053 10.68 21.45 -8.70
CA ARG A 1053 11.12 21.04 -7.35
C ARG A 1053 12.63 20.77 -7.31
N LEU A 1054 13.16 20.13 -8.35
CA LEU A 1054 14.58 19.82 -8.46
C LEU A 1054 15.43 21.08 -8.65
N GLU A 1055 14.96 22.03 -9.47
CA GLU A 1055 15.57 23.35 -9.65
C GLU A 1055 15.60 24.15 -8.35
N ALA A 1056 14.46 24.26 -7.65
CA ALA A 1056 14.38 24.97 -6.37
C ALA A 1056 15.32 24.35 -5.34
N PHE A 1057 15.37 23.01 -5.26
CA PHE A 1057 16.29 22.31 -4.39
C PHE A 1057 17.76 22.53 -4.77
N TYR A 1058 18.09 22.48 -6.06
CA TYR A 1058 19.43 22.77 -6.54
C TYR A 1058 19.89 24.18 -6.14
N GLN A 1059 19.01 25.18 -6.24
CA GLN A 1059 19.34 26.55 -5.81
C GLN A 1059 19.64 26.63 -4.30
N GLN A 1060 18.88 25.92 -3.46
CA GLN A 1060 19.17 25.83 -2.01
C GLN A 1060 20.54 25.19 -1.75
N CYS A 1061 20.85 24.10 -2.44
CA CYS A 1061 22.16 23.44 -2.35
C CYS A 1061 23.29 24.35 -2.84
N PHE A 1062 23.09 25.06 -3.95
CA PHE A 1062 24.07 25.98 -4.51
C PHE A 1062 24.38 27.14 -3.55
N GLN A 1063 23.36 27.72 -2.90
CA GLN A 1063 23.55 28.75 -1.88
C GLN A 1063 24.33 28.21 -0.68
N ARG A 1064 23.96 27.04 -0.16
CA ARG A 1064 24.69 26.41 0.95
C ARG A 1064 26.14 26.11 0.59
N ALA A 1065 26.41 25.62 -0.62
CA ALA A 1065 27.76 25.30 -1.08
C ALA A 1065 28.71 26.51 -1.00
N LYS A 1066 28.21 27.73 -1.19
CA LYS A 1066 29.00 28.97 -1.01
C LYS A 1066 29.37 29.29 0.44
N THR A 1067 28.58 28.79 1.39
CA THR A 1067 28.76 29.04 2.83
C THR A 1067 29.51 27.92 3.56
N LEU A 1068 29.68 26.76 2.92
CA LEU A 1068 30.44 25.65 3.48
C LEU A 1068 31.93 26.04 3.50
N PRO A 1069 32.63 25.91 4.63
CA PRO A 1069 34.09 25.99 4.63
C PRO A 1069 34.62 24.96 3.64
N THR A 1070 35.63 25.32 2.84
CA THR A 1070 36.40 24.34 2.06
C THR A 1070 37.06 23.36 3.03
N LEU A 1071 36.33 22.32 3.40
CA LEU A 1071 36.82 21.21 4.22
C LEU A 1071 37.84 20.45 3.38
N THR A 1072 39.11 20.75 3.58
CA THR A 1072 40.20 19.90 3.11
C THR A 1072 40.00 18.52 3.70
N THR A 1073 39.90 17.52 2.83
CA THR A 1073 39.83 16.10 3.15
C THR A 1073 41.05 15.68 3.97
N SER A 1074 41.02 15.85 5.28
CA SER A 1074 41.99 15.28 6.21
C SER A 1074 41.26 14.60 7.36
N THR A 1075 41.28 13.26 7.31
CA THR A 1075 41.18 12.34 8.46
C THR A 1075 40.08 12.61 9.49
N ILE A 1076 38.94 11.93 9.32
CA ILE A 1076 38.08 11.55 10.46
C ILE A 1076 38.88 10.53 11.26
N SER A 1077 39.55 10.97 12.34
CA SER A 1077 40.11 10.04 13.33
C SER A 1077 38.95 9.52 14.19
N ALA A 1078 38.98 8.22 14.45
CA ALA A 1078 37.95 7.51 15.19
C ALA A 1078 38.07 7.78 16.71
N THR A 1079 37.67 8.96 17.18
CA THR A 1079 37.45 9.21 18.61
C THR A 1079 36.48 10.38 18.85
N SER A 1080 35.18 10.07 18.93
CA SER A 1080 34.22 10.57 19.95
C SER A 1080 32.86 9.89 19.76
#